data_AF-A0A957FH63-F1
#
_entry.id   AF-A0A957FH63-F1
#
_cell.length_a   1.000
_cell.length_b   1.000
_cell.length_c   1.000
_cell.angle_alpha   90.00
_cell.angle_beta   90.00
_cell.angle_gamma   90.00
#
_symmetry.space_group_name_H-M   'P 1'
#
loop_
_entity.id
_entity.type
_entity.pdbx_description
1 polymer ?
#
loop_
_entity_poly.entity_id
_entity_poly.type
_entity_poly.pdbx_seq_one_letter_code
_entity_poly.pdbx_strand_id
1 'polypeptide(L)'
;MSDAQQTAVDKQTPPPGEAFWQALAGAIDPTAQKPKRREKIVSVRLESQNEPYYVLKQPETKTYLRLSEEDFALWWQMDGTRSIKDLLFYSLRRYRTLPIGRLNGLVADLYAGHFLQETPTNMYTQVTQQLAQRNPASRGRRLLNAFLHTEVSTGGLDQPFALLYQRLQTIFTRQGQLILLLFILTGMILFGRLVLLEKFALSGNGGFSFISLLLANLVVIFIHELGHGLATKHFRRELNRGGFLLYWGMPAFFVDTRDIWLSPRLGRIAVSWAGPHSGLLVGSVMGVVLTAVTTYYPDQATTIWAGFLYQLGFLAFLSVIINLNPLLELDGYFILMDWLEIPNLRARAIAFWRKELWGKWRATPNPRQFWQKLTRAQRIFTFYGALTLAYSTYALILAVYFWHTRLVPFVQTLWRDYGTWGQMLVLGGTAVLIIPAAYYLLQYGWSRIRAGLEWLARRDLLARPDVLALLTGLPIIAGIPLLLIALDNLPAADLWLNLANWLLHLTAVALLIGVARQLPGSRFQWVIWSLTITPVGVTLAWVFSSPFWRDLSLIVAAMGVLAAGTVSGFTVWPRHFSLGDRLLMAFMFLLGLGYVVVTYLFMPQSWLTTALILFGIFPGLVFMTPLLINFWRSRFVLPWVLLVLSILAVPWLQFYPSLHLPVILLWVYAGLLYLLLGALAQFARHEESSEEVGAFNERERLVNAFNHFMQALFTSYETIFG
;
A
#
# COMPACT_ATOMS: atom_id res chain seq x y z
N MET A 1 -7.63 23.08 90.38
CA MET A 1 -8.84 22.28 90.11
C MET A 1 -9.28 22.66 88.70
N SER A 2 -8.83 21.90 87.70
CA SER A 2 -9.60 20.86 86.95
C SER A 2 -10.58 21.53 85.96
N ASP A 3 -10.71 21.19 84.68
CA ASP A 3 -10.21 20.09 83.85
C ASP A 3 -10.08 20.56 82.39
N ALA A 4 -9.03 20.13 81.70
CA ALA A 4 -8.88 20.26 80.26
C ALA A 4 -9.34 18.94 79.60
N GLN A 5 -10.48 18.96 78.91
CA GLN A 5 -10.97 17.82 78.13
C GLN A 5 -10.36 17.79 76.72
N GLN A 6 -9.66 16.70 76.45
CA GLN A 6 -9.26 16.22 75.13
C GLN A 6 -10.50 15.86 74.29
N THR A 7 -10.65 16.46 73.11
CA THR A 7 -11.46 15.89 72.02
C THR A 7 -10.55 15.22 71.01
N ALA A 8 -10.49 13.89 71.08
CA ALA A 8 -9.90 13.04 70.07
C ALA A 8 -10.76 13.09 68.80
N VAL A 9 -10.17 13.55 67.69
CA VAL A 9 -10.78 13.45 66.36
C VAL A 9 -10.52 12.04 65.85
N ASP A 10 -11.57 11.23 65.89
CA ASP A 10 -11.60 9.86 65.41
C ASP A 10 -11.45 9.84 63.87
N LYS A 11 -10.35 9.27 63.38
CA LYS A 11 -10.12 9.06 61.94
C LYS A 11 -11.02 7.91 61.48
N GLN A 12 -12.24 8.25 61.06
CA GLN A 12 -13.15 7.31 60.41
C GLN A 12 -12.45 6.63 59.23
N THR A 13 -12.32 5.32 59.33
CA THR A 13 -11.83 4.45 58.26
C THR A 13 -12.91 4.40 57.16
N PRO A 14 -12.55 4.60 55.88
CA PRO A 14 -13.54 4.61 54.79
C PRO A 14 -14.23 3.24 54.68
N PRO A 15 -15.52 3.20 54.27
CA PRO A 15 -16.27 1.96 54.15
C PRO A 15 -15.58 0.95 53.21
N PRO A 16 -15.73 -0.38 53.43
CA PRO A 16 -14.90 -1.41 52.79
C PRO A 16 -14.86 -1.36 51.26
N GLY A 17 -15.97 -0.98 50.63
CA GLY A 17 -16.05 -0.83 49.17
C GLY A 17 -15.28 0.38 48.65
N GLU A 18 -15.28 1.49 49.39
CA GLU A 18 -14.59 2.72 49.00
C GLU A 18 -13.08 2.59 49.22
N ALA A 19 -12.67 1.91 50.30
CA ALA A 19 -11.28 1.51 50.51
C ALA A 19 -10.78 0.58 49.40
N PHE A 20 -11.61 -0.36 48.93
CA PHE A 20 -11.28 -1.21 47.77
C PHE A 20 -11.13 -0.39 46.49
N TRP A 21 -12.07 0.49 46.17
CA TRP A 21 -12.00 1.32 44.95
C TRP A 21 -10.85 2.32 45.00
N GLN A 22 -10.52 2.88 46.17
CA GLN A 22 -9.34 3.73 46.36
C GLN A 22 -8.03 2.94 46.27
N ALA A 23 -7.97 1.75 46.85
CA ALA A 23 -6.82 0.85 46.72
C ALA A 23 -6.63 0.41 45.27
N LEU A 24 -7.72 0.11 44.56
CA LEU A 24 -7.70 -0.26 43.14
C LEU A 24 -7.32 0.95 42.26
N ALA A 25 -7.86 2.13 42.52
CA ALA A 25 -7.49 3.36 41.81
C ALA A 25 -6.01 3.70 42.02
N GLY A 26 -5.49 3.54 43.24
CA GLY A 26 -4.07 3.69 43.56
C GLY A 26 -3.18 2.61 42.93
N ALA A 27 -3.66 1.36 42.86
CA ALA A 27 -2.94 0.25 42.23
C ALA A 27 -2.92 0.34 40.69
N ILE A 28 -3.93 0.98 40.09
CA ILE A 28 -4.05 1.19 38.65
C ILE A 28 -3.39 2.51 38.21
N ASP A 29 -3.16 3.47 39.12
CA ASP A 29 -2.47 4.74 38.80
C ASP A 29 -1.05 4.46 38.26
N PRO A 30 -0.80 4.67 36.96
CA PRO A 30 0.51 4.40 36.36
C PRO A 30 1.61 5.23 37.02
N THR A 31 1.27 6.42 37.53
CA THR A 31 2.23 7.38 38.05
C THR A 31 2.71 7.04 39.47
N ALA A 32 1.96 6.21 40.20
CA ALA A 32 2.30 5.73 41.53
C ALA A 32 3.14 4.43 41.51
N GLN A 33 3.30 3.79 40.35
CA GLN A 33 4.08 2.56 40.21
C GLN A 33 5.55 2.78 40.60
N LYS A 34 6.10 1.80 41.32
CA LYS A 34 7.48 1.80 41.82
C LYS A 34 8.27 0.68 41.15
N PRO A 35 8.73 0.88 39.90
CA PRO A 35 9.42 -0.18 39.17
C PRO A 35 10.69 -0.60 39.89
N LYS A 36 10.90 -1.92 39.99
CA LYS A 36 12.10 -2.53 40.55
C LYS A 36 12.89 -3.28 39.49
N ARG A 37 14.14 -2.87 39.27
CA ARG A 37 15.09 -3.52 38.37
C ARG A 37 15.42 -4.93 38.84
N ARG A 38 15.69 -5.84 37.90
CA ARG A 38 16.28 -7.14 38.20
C ARG A 38 17.78 -7.00 38.46
N GLU A 39 18.30 -7.80 39.39
CA GLU A 39 19.71 -7.74 39.80
C GLU A 39 20.65 -8.46 38.83
N LYS A 40 20.20 -9.54 38.18
CA LYS A 40 21.01 -10.35 37.25
C LYS A 40 21.04 -9.81 35.81
N ILE A 41 21.21 -8.49 35.63
CA ILE A 41 21.32 -7.87 34.30
C ILE A 41 22.78 -7.58 33.97
N VAL A 42 23.22 -7.96 32.76
CA VAL A 42 24.53 -7.57 32.24
C VAL A 42 24.39 -6.22 31.54
N SER A 43 25.18 -5.23 31.96
CA SER A 43 25.20 -3.90 31.32
C SER A 43 26.59 -3.60 30.77
N VAL A 44 26.68 -3.20 29.50
CA VAL A 44 27.94 -2.77 28.88
C VAL A 44 27.80 -1.32 28.41
N ARG A 45 28.75 -0.47 28.82
CA ARG A 45 28.89 0.89 28.31
C ARG A 45 29.64 0.87 26.98
N LEU A 46 29.09 1.51 25.97
CA LEU A 46 29.68 1.64 24.64
C LEU A 46 29.71 3.11 24.23
N GLU A 47 30.67 3.45 23.37
CA GLU A 47 30.81 4.80 22.82
C GLU A 47 30.27 4.85 21.39
N SER A 48 29.48 5.90 21.11
CA SER A 48 29.05 6.29 19.76
C SER A 48 29.80 7.59 19.39
N GLN A 49 29.82 7.95 18.10
CA GLN A 49 30.41 9.21 17.61
C GLN A 49 29.86 10.46 18.28
N ASN A 50 28.60 10.42 18.74
CA ASN A 50 27.94 11.59 19.33
C ASN A 50 27.84 11.50 20.86
N GLU A 51 27.44 10.34 21.41
CA GLU A 51 27.16 10.19 22.85
C GLU A 51 27.40 8.73 23.32
N PRO A 52 27.79 8.51 24.59
CA PRO A 52 27.86 7.16 25.16
C PRO A 52 26.45 6.57 25.33
N TYR A 53 26.35 5.25 25.21
CA TYR A 53 25.11 4.51 25.43
C TYR A 53 25.39 3.20 26.17
N TYR A 54 24.34 2.63 26.74
CA TYR A 54 24.41 1.37 27.46
C TYR A 54 23.60 0.31 26.73
N VAL A 55 24.08 -0.93 26.73
CA VAL A 55 23.33 -2.09 26.26
C VAL A 55 23.11 -3.02 27.44
N LEU A 56 21.84 -3.26 27.75
CA LEU A 56 21.41 -4.22 28.76
C LEU A 56 21.16 -5.57 28.10
N LYS A 57 21.63 -6.65 28.73
CA LYS A 57 21.34 -8.04 28.38
C LYS A 57 20.71 -8.74 29.59
N GLN A 58 19.56 -9.37 29.37
CA GLN A 58 18.97 -10.29 30.33
C GLN A 58 19.46 -11.73 30.02
N PRO A 59 20.27 -12.38 30.88
CA PRO A 59 20.91 -13.66 30.55
C PRO A 59 19.94 -14.83 30.34
N GLU A 60 18.77 -14.81 30.99
CA GLU A 60 17.77 -15.88 30.95
C GLU A 60 16.94 -15.82 29.66
N THR A 61 16.38 -14.66 29.35
CA THR A 61 15.51 -14.45 28.18
C THR A 61 16.30 -14.10 26.91
N LYS A 62 17.62 -13.84 27.03
CA LYS A 62 18.50 -13.38 25.96
C LYS A 62 17.92 -12.16 25.22
N THR A 63 17.27 -11.26 25.96
CA THR A 63 16.75 -9.99 25.45
C THR A 63 17.81 -8.89 25.60
N TYR A 64 17.83 -7.97 24.62
CA TYR A 64 18.79 -6.88 24.56
C TYR A 64 18.05 -5.55 24.44
N LEU A 65 18.50 -4.54 25.18
CA LEU A 65 17.94 -3.20 25.11
C LEU A 65 19.05 -2.16 25.11
N ARG A 66 19.01 -1.26 24.11
CA ARG A 66 19.90 -0.11 24.02
C ARG A 66 19.26 1.08 24.75
N LEU A 67 19.97 1.62 25.72
CA LEU A 67 19.56 2.80 26.50
C LEU A 67 20.53 3.96 26.26
N SER A 68 19.98 5.18 26.18
CA SER A 68 20.80 6.38 26.29
C SER A 68 21.38 6.50 27.70
N GLU A 69 22.35 7.40 27.90
CA GLU A 69 22.90 7.66 29.24
C GLU A 69 21.81 8.17 30.22
N GLU A 70 20.88 9.00 29.73
CA GLU A 70 19.72 9.46 30.51
C GLU A 70 18.79 8.29 30.90
N ASP A 71 18.44 7.43 29.93
CA ASP A 71 17.54 6.30 30.18
C ASP A 71 18.19 5.24 31.08
N PHE A 72 19.49 5.02 30.96
CA PHE A 72 20.23 4.13 31.85
C PHE A 72 20.27 4.67 33.28
N ALA A 73 20.46 5.97 33.47
CA ALA A 73 20.40 6.59 34.79
C ALA A 73 19.01 6.43 35.41
N LEU A 74 17.93 6.59 34.62
CA LEU A 74 16.57 6.35 35.08
C LEU A 74 16.36 4.89 35.50
N TRP A 75 16.75 3.92 34.67
CA TRP A 75 16.71 2.49 35.01
C TRP A 75 17.51 2.18 36.28
N TRP A 76 18.66 2.84 36.48
CA TRP A 76 19.47 2.66 37.68
C TRP A 76 18.74 3.12 38.95
N GLN A 77 17.88 4.14 38.87
CA GLN A 77 17.06 4.60 39.99
C GLN A 77 15.80 3.76 40.24
N MET A 78 15.47 2.79 39.37
CA MET A 78 14.32 1.89 39.53
C MET A 78 14.67 0.77 40.52
N ASP A 79 14.79 1.11 41.80
CA ASP A 79 15.11 0.17 42.89
C ASP A 79 13.87 -0.39 43.61
N GLY A 80 12.66 0.00 43.19
CA GLY A 80 11.40 -0.34 43.84
C GLY A 80 10.96 0.64 44.94
N THR A 81 11.75 1.67 45.24
CA THR A 81 11.39 2.69 46.24
C THR A 81 10.78 3.95 45.61
N ARG A 82 11.28 4.34 44.44
CA ARG A 82 10.89 5.55 43.70
C ARG A 82 9.73 5.30 42.77
N SER A 83 8.76 6.21 42.81
CA SER A 83 7.62 6.20 41.87
C SER A 83 8.00 6.76 40.50
N ILE A 84 7.16 6.53 39.48
CA ILE A 84 7.33 7.18 38.17
C ILE A 84 7.37 8.70 38.29
N LYS A 85 6.59 9.31 39.21
CA LYS A 85 6.66 10.75 39.51
C LYS A 85 8.05 11.17 40.02
N ASP A 86 8.64 10.39 40.92
CA ASP A 86 9.97 10.67 41.46
C ASP A 86 11.05 10.56 40.37
N LEU A 87 10.89 9.62 39.44
CA LEU A 87 11.78 9.47 38.28
C LEU A 87 11.66 10.64 37.29
N LEU A 88 10.44 11.16 37.07
CA LEU A 88 10.24 12.39 36.29
C LEU A 88 10.91 13.60 36.96
N PHE A 89 10.78 13.72 38.29
CA PHE A 89 11.43 14.78 39.04
C PHE A 89 12.96 14.66 39.02
N TYR A 90 13.48 13.43 39.09
CA TYR A 90 14.90 13.14 38.93
C TYR A 90 15.42 13.58 37.55
N SER A 91 14.70 13.23 36.46
CA SER A 91 15.05 13.66 35.09
C SER A 91 15.02 15.18 34.95
N LEU A 92 13.98 15.85 35.47
CA LEU A 92 13.88 17.31 35.44
C LEU A 92 15.03 17.99 36.21
N ARG A 93 15.40 17.47 37.38
CA ARG A 93 16.48 18.05 38.19
C ARG A 93 17.86 17.82 37.57
N ARG A 94 18.12 16.64 37.01
CA ARG A 94 19.44 16.24 36.50
C ARG A 94 19.68 16.65 35.05
N TYR A 95 18.69 16.44 34.18
CA TYR A 95 18.80 16.60 32.73
C TYR A 95 18.00 17.78 32.18
N ARG A 96 17.22 18.47 33.04
CA ARG A 96 16.38 19.64 32.66
C ARG A 96 15.32 19.30 31.61
N THR A 97 14.89 18.04 31.54
CA THR A 97 13.91 17.50 30.60
C THR A 97 12.69 16.94 31.35
N LEU A 98 11.50 17.00 30.74
CA LEU A 98 10.27 16.36 31.25
C LEU A 98 9.77 15.30 30.26
N PRO A 99 10.36 14.09 30.26
CA PRO A 99 10.10 13.07 29.25
C PRO A 99 8.85 12.23 29.55
N ILE A 100 7.67 12.84 29.79
CA ILE A 100 6.46 12.10 30.23
C ILE A 100 6.10 10.94 29.29
N GLY A 101 5.97 11.20 27.99
CA GLY A 101 5.64 10.16 27.00
C GLY A 101 6.78 9.16 26.75
N ARG A 102 8.03 9.61 26.83
CA ARG A 102 9.22 8.77 26.62
C ARG A 102 9.45 7.81 27.79
N LEU A 103 9.24 8.26 29.04
CA LEU A 103 9.41 7.45 30.24
C LEU A 103 8.42 6.29 30.28
N ASN A 104 7.15 6.54 29.93
CA ASN A 104 6.15 5.47 29.85
C ASN A 104 6.53 4.42 28.78
N GLY A 105 7.06 4.86 27.64
CA GLY A 105 7.60 3.97 26.61
C GLY A 105 8.80 3.15 27.12
N LEU A 106 9.76 3.82 27.79
CA LEU A 106 10.93 3.17 28.38
C LEU A 106 10.54 2.10 29.41
N VAL A 107 9.62 2.42 30.31
CA VAL A 107 9.13 1.48 31.33
C VAL A 107 8.42 0.29 30.67
N ALA A 108 7.62 0.53 29.64
CA ALA A 108 6.99 -0.54 28.86
C ALA A 108 8.03 -1.45 28.16
N ASP A 109 9.06 -0.86 27.54
CA ASP A 109 10.14 -1.62 26.88
C ASP A 109 10.96 -2.44 27.90
N LEU A 110 11.24 -1.88 29.07
CA LEU A 110 11.93 -2.56 30.17
C LEU A 110 11.12 -3.73 30.73
N TYR A 111 9.80 -3.57 30.85
CA TYR A 111 8.90 -4.65 31.23
C TYR A 111 8.83 -5.75 30.16
N ALA A 112 8.64 -5.37 28.90
CA ALA A 112 8.59 -6.30 27.77
C ALA A 112 9.90 -7.08 27.62
N GLY A 113 11.04 -6.44 27.91
CA GLY A 113 12.35 -7.05 27.88
C GLY A 113 12.73 -7.84 29.14
N HIS A 114 11.83 -7.96 30.13
CA HIS A 114 12.10 -8.61 31.43
C HIS A 114 13.29 -8.02 32.20
N PHE A 115 13.53 -6.70 32.09
CA PHE A 115 14.57 -5.99 32.84
C PHE A 115 14.10 -5.53 34.23
N LEU A 116 12.80 -5.62 34.50
CA LEU A 116 12.14 -5.32 35.78
C LEU A 116 11.63 -6.62 36.44
N GLN A 117 11.51 -6.61 37.77
CA GLN A 117 11.05 -7.77 38.56
C GLN A 117 9.55 -8.02 38.39
N GLU A 118 8.76 -6.95 38.34
CA GLU A 118 7.32 -7.03 38.17
C GLU A 118 6.98 -7.35 36.71
N THR A 119 6.09 -8.31 36.50
CA THR A 119 5.44 -8.50 35.20
C THR A 119 4.13 -7.72 35.27
N PRO A 120 3.95 -6.65 34.47
CA PRO A 120 2.66 -5.99 34.43
C PRO A 120 1.66 -7.04 33.95
N THR A 121 0.70 -7.39 34.79
CA THR A 121 -0.41 -8.28 34.42
C THR A 121 -1.28 -7.50 33.46
N ASN A 122 -0.87 -7.46 32.20
CA ASN A 122 -1.48 -6.64 31.17
C ASN A 122 -2.74 -7.40 30.68
N MET A 123 -3.73 -7.49 31.57
CA MET A 123 -5.00 -8.20 31.39
C MET A 123 -5.68 -7.78 30.08
N TYR A 124 -5.63 -6.49 29.75
CA TYR A 124 -6.20 -5.96 28.52
C TYR A 124 -5.52 -6.50 27.26
N THR A 125 -4.20 -6.69 27.25
CA THR A 125 -3.50 -7.30 26.10
C THR A 125 -3.76 -8.78 26.01
N GLN A 126 -3.89 -9.49 27.13
CA GLN A 126 -4.29 -10.90 27.13
C GLN A 126 -5.72 -11.09 26.60
N VAL A 127 -6.65 -10.21 27.01
CA VAL A 127 -8.04 -10.21 26.55
C VAL A 127 -8.13 -9.81 25.07
N THR A 128 -7.45 -8.75 24.62
CA THR A 128 -7.42 -8.40 23.18
C THR A 128 -6.72 -9.46 22.35
N GLN A 129 -5.67 -10.11 22.85
CA GLN A 129 -5.08 -11.26 22.19
C GLN A 129 -6.10 -12.40 22.08
N GLN A 130 -6.74 -12.83 23.17
CA GLN A 130 -7.76 -13.91 23.14
C GLN A 130 -8.94 -13.57 22.21
N LEU A 131 -9.42 -12.32 22.21
CA LEU A 131 -10.44 -11.85 21.27
C LEU A 131 -9.94 -11.85 19.82
N ALA A 132 -8.69 -11.48 19.58
CA ALA A 132 -8.06 -11.56 18.26
C ALA A 132 -7.86 -13.01 17.80
N GLN A 133 -7.58 -13.95 18.71
CA GLN A 133 -7.48 -15.39 18.41
C GLN A 133 -8.82 -16.02 18.02
N ARG A 134 -9.94 -15.47 18.52
CA ARG A 134 -11.30 -15.89 18.14
C ARG A 134 -11.74 -15.35 16.79
N ASN A 135 -11.08 -14.32 16.26
CA ASN A 135 -11.40 -13.74 14.96
C ASN A 135 -10.93 -14.67 13.82
N PRO A 136 -11.79 -15.10 12.88
CA PRO A 136 -11.40 -15.97 11.76
C PRO A 136 -10.32 -15.36 10.85
N ALA A 137 -10.15 -14.04 10.84
CA ALA A 137 -9.04 -13.36 10.15
C ALA A 137 -7.65 -13.77 10.70
N SER A 138 -7.57 -14.21 11.96
CA SER A 138 -6.30 -14.64 12.57
C SER A 138 -5.87 -16.04 12.13
N ARG A 139 -6.77 -16.93 11.72
CA ARG A 139 -6.45 -18.30 11.27
C ARG A 139 -5.72 -18.31 9.93
N GLY A 140 -6.23 -17.57 8.94
CA GLY A 140 -5.56 -17.41 7.65
C GLY A 140 -4.20 -16.71 7.80
N ARG A 141 -4.12 -15.70 8.67
CA ARG A 141 -2.85 -15.02 9.01
C ARG A 141 -1.85 -15.95 9.73
N ARG A 142 -2.33 -16.87 10.57
CA ARG A 142 -1.48 -17.89 11.21
C ARG A 142 -0.95 -18.90 10.20
N LEU A 143 -1.76 -19.38 9.27
CA LEU A 143 -1.31 -20.28 8.20
C LEU A 143 -0.30 -19.59 7.28
N LEU A 144 -0.59 -18.35 6.86
CA LEU A 144 0.34 -17.54 6.08
C LEU A 144 1.64 -17.27 6.85
N ASN A 145 1.56 -16.89 8.13
CA ASN A 145 2.75 -16.65 8.95
C ASN A 145 3.54 -17.92 9.24
N ALA A 146 2.86 -19.06 9.44
CA ALA A 146 3.52 -20.35 9.59
C ALA A 146 4.29 -20.68 8.30
N PHE A 147 3.67 -20.56 7.12
CA PHE A 147 4.38 -20.81 5.86
C PHE A 147 5.53 -19.82 5.60
N LEU A 148 5.32 -18.53 5.89
CA LEU A 148 6.31 -17.48 5.62
C LEU A 148 7.45 -17.45 6.64
N HIS A 149 7.24 -17.98 7.85
CA HIS A 149 8.15 -17.88 9.00
C HIS A 149 8.10 -19.14 9.88
N THR A 150 8.16 -20.34 9.30
CA THR A 150 8.40 -21.55 10.11
C THR A 150 9.86 -21.52 10.55
N GLU A 151 10.10 -21.37 11.84
CA GLU A 151 11.42 -21.43 12.47
C GLU A 151 11.54 -22.73 13.24
N VAL A 152 12.48 -23.60 12.84
CA VAL A 152 12.91 -24.76 13.61
C VAL A 152 14.26 -24.40 14.24
N SER A 153 14.19 -23.91 15.47
CA SER A 153 15.37 -23.47 16.23
C SER A 153 15.86 -24.57 17.16
N THR A 154 17.18 -24.80 17.17
CA THR A 154 17.87 -25.61 18.17
C THR A 154 18.68 -24.69 19.10
N GLY A 155 18.57 -24.94 20.40
CA GLY A 155 19.42 -24.31 21.41
C GLY A 155 20.76 -25.04 21.55
N GLY A 156 21.66 -24.51 22.39
CA GLY A 156 22.90 -25.20 22.75
C GLY A 156 23.99 -25.21 21.68
N LEU A 157 23.87 -24.39 20.63
CA LEU A 157 24.88 -24.25 19.58
C LEU A 157 26.17 -23.57 20.06
N ASP A 158 26.18 -23.01 21.26
CA ASP A 158 27.32 -22.27 21.79
C ASP A 158 28.62 -23.09 21.86
N GLN A 159 28.53 -24.29 22.43
CA GLN A 159 29.65 -25.22 22.58
C GLN A 159 30.21 -25.77 21.26
N PRO A 160 29.39 -26.31 20.32
CA PRO A 160 29.92 -26.82 19.06
C PRO A 160 30.60 -25.72 18.24
N PHE A 161 30.07 -24.49 18.24
CA PHE A 161 30.73 -23.35 17.59
C PHE A 161 32.02 -22.94 18.30
N ALA A 162 32.09 -23.03 19.64
CA ALA A 162 33.32 -22.77 20.38
C ALA A 162 34.43 -23.77 20.02
N LEU A 163 34.11 -25.06 19.93
CA LEU A 163 35.05 -26.11 19.51
C LEU A 163 35.52 -25.90 18.06
N LEU A 164 34.60 -25.57 17.16
CA LEU A 164 34.93 -25.28 15.76
C LEU A 164 35.82 -24.03 15.65
N TYR A 165 35.49 -22.97 16.40
CA TYR A 165 36.30 -21.75 16.46
C TYR A 165 37.71 -22.02 16.97
N GLN A 166 37.90 -22.84 18.00
CA GLN A 166 39.23 -23.19 18.52
C GLN A 166 40.15 -23.80 17.44
N ARG A 167 39.58 -24.61 16.53
CA ARG A 167 40.34 -25.19 15.40
C ARG A 167 40.62 -24.16 14.29
N LEU A 168 39.71 -23.22 14.08
CA LEU A 168 39.78 -22.22 13.00
C LEU A 168 40.31 -20.86 13.43
N GLN A 169 40.74 -20.70 14.68
CA GLN A 169 41.17 -19.40 15.24
C GLN A 169 42.33 -18.76 14.47
N THR A 170 43.19 -19.56 13.85
CA THR A 170 44.33 -19.09 13.04
C THR A 170 43.87 -18.28 11.82
N ILE A 171 42.68 -18.59 11.27
CA ILE A 171 42.07 -17.87 10.16
C ILE A 171 41.75 -16.42 10.54
N PHE A 172 41.40 -16.17 11.81
CA PHE A 172 41.06 -14.83 12.30
C PHE A 172 42.28 -13.97 12.65
N THR A 173 43.49 -14.49 12.52
CA THR A 173 44.72 -13.71 12.69
C THR A 173 44.95 -12.78 11.50
N ARG A 174 45.72 -11.69 11.69
CA ARG A 174 46.06 -10.76 10.58
C ARG A 174 46.75 -11.47 9.41
N GLN A 175 47.64 -12.42 9.70
CA GLN A 175 48.33 -13.21 8.69
C GLN A 175 47.36 -14.16 7.96
N GLY A 176 46.48 -14.83 8.71
CA GLY A 176 45.44 -15.69 8.14
C GLY A 176 44.51 -14.92 7.18
N GLN A 177 44.06 -13.73 7.58
CA GLN A 177 43.23 -12.87 6.74
C GLN A 177 43.96 -12.36 5.48
N LEU A 178 45.26 -12.08 5.56
CA LEU A 178 46.05 -11.69 4.39
C LEU A 178 46.18 -12.85 3.39
N ILE A 179 46.47 -14.06 3.88
CA ILE A 179 46.54 -15.27 3.04
C ILE A 179 45.18 -15.54 2.39
N LEU A 180 44.10 -15.45 3.15
CA LEU A 180 42.75 -15.59 2.62
C LEU A 180 42.43 -14.53 1.56
N LEU A 181 42.80 -13.27 1.78
CA LEU A 181 42.58 -12.21 0.81
C LEU A 181 43.27 -12.52 -0.52
N LEU A 182 44.55 -12.91 -0.48
CA LEU A 182 45.29 -13.30 -1.68
C LEU A 182 44.64 -14.50 -2.38
N PHE A 183 44.24 -15.51 -1.60
CA PHE A 183 43.55 -16.69 -2.13
C PHE A 183 42.19 -16.34 -2.76
N ILE A 184 41.41 -15.46 -2.11
CA ILE A 184 40.12 -14.99 -2.61
C ILE A 184 40.31 -14.26 -3.93
N LEU A 185 41.28 -13.35 -4.01
CA LEU A 185 41.58 -12.61 -5.24
C LEU A 185 41.96 -13.56 -6.38
N THR A 186 42.86 -14.52 -6.13
CA THR A 186 43.24 -15.52 -7.13
C THR A 186 42.04 -16.36 -7.58
N GLY A 187 41.28 -16.94 -6.64
CA GLY A 187 40.13 -17.78 -6.98
C GLY A 187 39.01 -17.02 -7.69
N MET A 188 38.80 -15.75 -7.37
CA MET A 188 37.82 -14.89 -8.04
C MET A 188 38.24 -14.60 -9.49
N ILE A 189 39.53 -14.32 -9.75
CA ILE A 189 40.05 -14.15 -11.11
C ILE A 189 39.87 -15.44 -11.91
N LEU A 190 40.20 -16.59 -11.31
CA LEU A 190 40.05 -17.89 -11.95
C LEU A 190 38.60 -18.23 -12.26
N PHE A 191 37.68 -18.03 -11.30
CA PHE A 191 36.25 -18.24 -11.51
C PHE A 191 35.71 -17.29 -12.58
N GLY A 192 36.09 -16.01 -12.54
CA GLY A 192 35.71 -15.02 -13.56
C GLY A 192 36.12 -15.43 -14.96
N ARG A 193 37.32 -16.02 -15.13
CA ARG A 193 37.74 -16.60 -16.42
C ARG A 193 36.84 -17.76 -16.86
N LEU A 194 36.44 -18.65 -15.95
CA LEU A 194 35.53 -19.76 -16.28
C LEU A 194 34.16 -19.26 -16.74
N VAL A 195 33.64 -18.20 -16.12
CA VAL A 195 32.38 -17.55 -16.51
C VAL A 195 32.51 -16.90 -17.89
N LEU A 196 33.56 -16.11 -18.13
CA LEU A 196 33.78 -15.41 -19.40
C LEU A 196 33.99 -16.35 -20.59
N LEU A 197 34.59 -17.52 -20.35
CA LEU A 197 34.79 -18.54 -21.37
C LEU A 197 33.58 -19.45 -21.57
N GLU A 198 32.47 -19.19 -20.86
CA GLU A 198 31.21 -19.96 -20.93
C GLU A 198 31.42 -21.49 -20.81
N LYS A 199 32.43 -21.92 -20.05
CA LYS A 199 32.81 -23.35 -19.95
C LYS A 199 31.75 -24.21 -19.26
N PHE A 200 30.88 -23.60 -18.46
CA PHE A 200 29.86 -24.26 -17.66
C PHE A 200 28.53 -23.53 -17.78
N ALA A 201 27.44 -24.29 -17.86
CA ALA A 201 26.09 -23.76 -17.83
C ALA A 201 25.55 -23.72 -16.38
N LEU A 202 24.80 -22.67 -16.06
CA LEU A 202 24.10 -22.52 -14.77
C LEU A 202 22.97 -23.54 -14.58
N SER A 203 22.29 -23.88 -15.67
CA SER A 203 21.19 -24.84 -15.66
C SER A 203 21.27 -25.79 -16.85
N GLY A 204 21.03 -27.08 -16.60
CA GLY A 204 20.80 -28.08 -17.65
C GLY A 204 19.31 -28.22 -17.99
N ASN A 205 18.98 -29.05 -18.97
CA ASN A 205 17.59 -29.37 -19.31
C ASN A 205 17.04 -30.42 -18.32
N GLY A 206 16.11 -30.01 -17.44
CA GLY A 206 15.30 -30.93 -16.61
C GLY A 206 15.24 -30.60 -15.11
N GLY A 207 14.33 -31.28 -14.39
CA GLY A 207 14.08 -31.07 -12.96
C GLY A 207 15.27 -31.34 -12.03
N PHE A 208 16.23 -32.16 -12.45
CA PHE A 208 17.47 -32.42 -11.69
C PHE A 208 18.31 -31.14 -11.51
N SER A 209 18.31 -30.24 -12.50
CA SER A 209 19.03 -28.96 -12.43
C SER A 209 18.45 -28.02 -11.36
N PHE A 210 17.16 -28.12 -11.07
CA PHE A 210 16.53 -27.30 -10.03
C PHE A 210 16.92 -27.80 -8.64
N ILE A 211 16.90 -29.12 -8.44
CA ILE A 211 17.31 -29.74 -7.18
C ILE A 211 18.80 -29.45 -6.89
N SER A 212 19.66 -29.54 -7.91
CA SER A 212 21.09 -29.24 -7.74
C SER A 212 21.33 -27.78 -7.35
N LEU A 213 20.62 -26.83 -7.98
CA LEU A 213 20.69 -25.40 -7.61
C LEU A 213 20.17 -25.14 -6.19
N LEU A 214 19.07 -25.78 -5.80
CA LEU A 214 18.51 -25.66 -4.46
C LEU A 214 19.49 -26.18 -3.40
N LEU A 215 20.08 -27.35 -3.63
CA LEU A 215 21.09 -27.93 -2.73
C LEU A 215 22.34 -27.07 -2.66
N ALA A 216 22.83 -26.56 -3.80
CA ALA A 216 23.97 -25.66 -3.84
C ALA A 216 23.68 -24.38 -3.04
N ASN A 217 22.51 -23.78 -3.20
CA ASN A 217 22.09 -22.60 -2.46
C ASN A 217 22.02 -22.87 -0.94
N LEU A 218 21.49 -24.02 -0.53
CA LEU A 218 21.42 -24.42 0.88
C LEU A 218 22.80 -24.55 1.52
N VAL A 219 23.76 -25.15 0.81
CA VAL A 219 25.15 -25.25 1.26
C VAL A 219 25.78 -23.87 1.41
N VAL A 220 25.57 -22.97 0.43
CA VAL A 220 26.07 -21.60 0.49
C VAL A 220 25.50 -20.85 1.70
N ILE A 221 24.19 -20.91 1.93
CA ILE A 221 23.54 -20.26 3.08
C ILE A 221 24.03 -20.86 4.39
N PHE A 222 24.19 -22.17 4.47
CA PHE A 222 24.73 -22.82 5.66
C PHE A 222 26.13 -22.31 6.01
N ILE A 223 27.03 -22.24 5.03
CA ILE A 223 28.40 -21.73 5.23
C ILE A 223 28.39 -20.24 5.59
N HIS A 224 27.48 -19.47 5.00
CA HIS A 224 27.27 -18.06 5.32
C HIS A 224 26.92 -17.84 6.80
N GLU A 225 25.95 -18.58 7.31
CA GLU A 225 25.54 -18.54 8.73
C GLU A 225 26.63 -19.08 9.67
N LEU A 226 27.38 -20.10 9.24
CA LEU A 226 28.56 -20.56 9.97
C LEU A 226 29.60 -19.44 10.11
N GLY A 227 29.81 -18.64 9.06
CA GLY A 227 30.68 -17.47 9.08
C GLY A 227 30.30 -16.48 10.17
N HIS A 228 29.02 -16.11 10.25
CA HIS A 228 28.48 -15.25 11.31
C HIS A 228 28.71 -15.83 12.71
N GLY A 229 28.43 -17.12 12.90
CA GLY A 229 28.60 -17.78 14.19
C GLY A 229 30.07 -17.82 14.65
N LEU A 230 31.00 -18.16 13.74
CA LEU A 230 32.44 -18.18 14.04
C LEU A 230 33.00 -16.79 14.36
N ALA A 231 32.59 -15.76 13.60
CA ALA A 231 32.99 -14.39 13.90
C ALA A 231 32.43 -13.91 15.25
N THR A 232 31.20 -14.29 15.61
CA THR A 232 30.62 -13.98 16.92
C THR A 232 31.45 -14.60 18.06
N LYS A 233 31.94 -15.83 17.86
CA LYS A 233 32.85 -16.48 18.81
C LYS A 233 34.22 -15.82 18.90
N HIS A 234 34.75 -15.31 17.78
CA HIS A 234 35.99 -14.54 17.77
C HIS A 234 35.92 -13.33 18.71
N PHE A 235 34.78 -12.62 18.72
CA PHE A 235 34.53 -11.50 19.64
C PHE A 235 34.09 -11.93 21.05
N ARG A 236 34.25 -13.21 21.42
CA ARG A 236 33.90 -13.79 22.73
C ARG A 236 32.44 -13.58 23.11
N ARG A 237 31.54 -13.73 22.13
CA ARG A 237 30.08 -13.61 22.32
C ARG A 237 29.37 -14.95 22.21
N GLU A 238 28.19 -14.99 22.80
CA GLU A 238 27.33 -16.17 22.87
C GLU A 238 26.45 -16.32 21.63
N LEU A 239 26.17 -17.56 21.25
CA LEU A 239 25.19 -17.91 20.22
C LEU A 239 23.97 -18.50 20.92
N ASN A 240 22.85 -17.79 20.86
CA ASN A 240 21.67 -18.16 21.63
C ASN A 240 20.95 -19.37 21.03
N ARG A 241 20.73 -19.32 19.72
CA ARG A 241 19.98 -20.31 18.94
C ARG A 241 20.42 -20.25 17.50
N GLY A 242 20.10 -21.29 16.75
CA GLY A 242 20.22 -21.31 15.31
C GLY A 242 19.44 -22.50 14.78
N GLY A 243 19.39 -22.66 13.48
CA GLY A 243 18.68 -23.78 12.90
C GLY A 243 18.22 -23.46 11.50
N PHE A 244 17.02 -23.93 11.21
CA PHE A 244 16.44 -23.89 9.88
C PHE A 244 15.19 -23.01 9.90
N LEU A 245 15.03 -22.17 8.90
CA LEU A 245 13.82 -21.39 8.70
C LEU A 245 13.35 -21.49 7.25
N LEU A 246 12.03 -21.42 7.07
CA LEU A 246 11.43 -21.28 5.75
C LEU A 246 11.09 -19.80 5.55
N TYR A 247 11.83 -19.12 4.67
CA TYR A 247 11.61 -17.70 4.35
C TYR A 247 10.98 -17.59 2.97
N TRP A 248 9.72 -17.13 2.90
CA TRP A 248 8.96 -17.05 1.63
C TRP A 248 8.90 -18.36 0.84
N GLY A 249 8.82 -19.49 1.56
CA GLY A 249 8.82 -20.83 0.93
C GLY A 249 10.19 -21.33 0.50
N MET A 250 11.27 -20.54 0.66
CA MET A 250 12.63 -20.97 0.40
C MET A 250 13.31 -21.43 1.70
N PRO A 251 13.92 -22.62 1.71
CA PRO A 251 14.60 -23.14 2.88
C PRO A 251 15.90 -22.37 3.12
N ALA A 252 16.15 -21.96 4.37
CA ALA A 252 17.34 -21.20 4.77
C ALA A 252 17.82 -21.63 6.16
N PHE A 253 19.09 -21.37 6.45
CA PHE A 253 19.64 -21.50 7.80
C PHE A 253 19.68 -20.15 8.47
N PHE A 254 19.77 -20.13 9.80
CA PHE A 254 20.04 -18.92 10.56
C PHE A 254 20.84 -19.21 11.82
N VAL A 255 21.65 -18.24 12.25
CA VAL A 255 22.31 -18.22 13.55
C VAL A 255 22.01 -16.91 14.26
N ASP A 256 21.60 -16.99 15.53
CA ASP A 256 21.31 -15.81 16.34
C ASP A 256 22.59 -15.19 16.91
N THR A 257 23.03 -14.11 16.26
CA THR A 257 24.23 -13.33 16.63
C THR A 257 23.93 -12.11 17.48
N ARG A 258 22.72 -11.95 18.03
CA ARG A 258 22.31 -10.74 18.78
C ARG A 258 23.23 -10.38 19.96
N ASP A 259 23.96 -11.32 20.53
CA ASP A 259 24.91 -11.01 21.61
C ASP A 259 26.06 -10.08 21.15
N ILE A 260 26.30 -9.96 19.84
CA ILE A 260 27.27 -9.02 19.27
C ILE A 260 26.94 -7.55 19.55
N TRP A 261 25.69 -7.23 19.90
CA TRP A 261 25.30 -5.87 20.30
C TRP A 261 26.02 -5.36 21.55
N LEU A 262 26.60 -6.25 22.35
CA LEU A 262 27.47 -5.91 23.48
C LEU A 262 28.90 -5.52 23.05
N SER A 263 29.27 -5.72 21.80
CA SER A 263 30.58 -5.37 21.25
C SER A 263 30.60 -3.98 20.62
N PRO A 264 31.78 -3.33 20.54
CA PRO A 264 31.96 -2.07 19.80
C PRO A 264 31.57 -2.20 18.32
N ARG A 265 31.33 -1.07 17.65
CA ARG A 265 30.85 -1.00 16.26
C ARG A 265 31.64 -1.86 15.27
N LEU A 266 32.98 -1.89 15.40
CA LEU A 266 33.83 -2.65 14.48
C LEU A 266 33.64 -4.16 14.62
N GLY A 267 33.33 -4.65 15.83
CA GLY A 267 33.01 -6.06 16.06
C GLY A 267 31.68 -6.44 15.41
N ARG A 268 30.68 -5.56 15.46
CA ARG A 268 29.38 -5.79 14.82
C ARG A 268 29.47 -5.78 13.30
N ILE A 269 30.23 -4.83 12.74
CA ILE A 269 30.54 -4.76 11.31
C ILE A 269 31.29 -6.02 10.86
N ALA A 270 32.29 -6.48 11.63
CA ALA A 270 33.05 -7.67 11.31
C ALA A 270 32.19 -8.95 11.31
N VAL A 271 31.25 -9.09 12.25
CA VAL A 271 30.30 -10.21 12.25
C VAL A 271 29.37 -10.14 11.05
N SER A 272 28.82 -8.96 10.72
CA SER A 272 27.96 -8.77 9.55
C SER A 272 28.73 -9.05 8.25
N TRP A 273 30.01 -8.70 8.18
CA TRP A 273 30.89 -9.00 7.03
C TRP A 273 31.24 -10.49 6.90
N ALA A 274 31.21 -11.25 7.99
CA ALA A 274 31.67 -12.64 7.99
C ALA A 274 30.85 -13.57 7.07
N GLY A 275 29.54 -13.35 6.97
CA GLY A 275 28.66 -14.07 6.04
C GLY A 275 29.10 -13.87 4.57
N PRO A 276 29.09 -12.64 4.05
CA PRO A 276 29.58 -12.33 2.70
C PRO A 276 31.04 -12.75 2.46
N HIS A 277 31.91 -12.56 3.45
CA HIS A 277 33.31 -12.99 3.37
C HIS A 277 33.44 -14.51 3.15
N SER A 278 32.61 -15.32 3.81
CA SER A 278 32.59 -16.76 3.59
C SER A 278 32.12 -17.15 2.18
N GLY A 279 31.17 -16.39 1.60
CA GLY A 279 30.72 -16.57 0.22
C GLY A 279 31.84 -16.30 -0.79
N LEU A 280 32.64 -15.24 -0.58
CA LEU A 280 33.83 -14.98 -1.39
C LEU A 280 34.82 -16.13 -1.31
N LEU A 281 35.06 -16.67 -0.11
CA LEU A 281 35.95 -17.81 0.08
C LEU A 281 35.44 -19.05 -0.65
N VAL A 282 34.17 -19.42 -0.49
CA VAL A 282 33.56 -20.58 -1.17
C VAL A 282 33.67 -20.43 -2.69
N GLY A 283 33.27 -19.27 -3.22
CA GLY A 283 33.37 -18.96 -4.65
C GLY A 283 34.79 -19.12 -5.18
N SER A 284 35.77 -18.60 -4.43
CA SER A 284 37.19 -18.69 -4.80
C SER A 284 37.75 -20.10 -4.71
N VAL A 285 37.36 -20.90 -3.70
CA VAL A 285 37.71 -22.33 -3.63
C VAL A 285 37.17 -23.05 -4.86
N MET A 286 35.90 -22.82 -5.24
CA MET A 286 35.31 -23.44 -6.43
C MET A 286 36.04 -22.99 -7.70
N GLY A 287 36.43 -21.72 -7.81
CA GLY A 287 37.23 -21.21 -8.93
C GLY A 287 38.58 -21.91 -9.09
N VAL A 288 39.31 -22.12 -8.00
CA VAL A 288 40.57 -22.87 -8.00
C VAL A 288 40.35 -24.33 -8.38
N VAL A 289 39.40 -25.01 -7.73
CA VAL A 289 39.10 -26.43 -7.96
C VAL A 289 38.66 -26.67 -9.40
N LEU A 290 37.73 -25.88 -9.93
CA LEU A 290 37.26 -26.03 -11.31
C LEU A 290 38.37 -25.72 -12.33
N THR A 291 39.23 -24.74 -12.06
CA THR A 291 40.39 -24.47 -12.92
C THR A 291 41.34 -25.66 -12.94
N ALA A 292 41.60 -26.28 -11.80
CA ALA A 292 42.43 -27.48 -11.71
C ALA A 292 41.78 -28.66 -12.45
N VAL A 293 40.47 -28.90 -12.26
CA VAL A 293 39.73 -29.96 -12.98
C VAL A 293 39.79 -29.72 -14.49
N THR A 294 39.45 -28.52 -14.97
CA THR A 294 39.45 -28.23 -16.41
C THR A 294 40.82 -28.25 -17.07
N THR A 295 41.90 -28.01 -16.31
CA THR A 295 43.28 -27.99 -16.83
C THR A 295 43.91 -29.38 -16.81
N TYR A 296 43.78 -30.12 -15.70
CA TYR A 296 44.48 -31.38 -15.50
C TYR A 296 43.62 -32.61 -15.79
N TYR A 297 42.29 -32.49 -15.73
CA TYR A 297 41.33 -33.59 -15.92
C TYR A 297 40.17 -33.16 -16.83
N PRO A 298 40.42 -32.81 -18.10
CA PRO A 298 39.42 -32.25 -19.00
C PRO A 298 38.18 -33.15 -19.16
N ASP A 299 38.36 -34.47 -19.12
CA ASP A 299 37.25 -35.44 -19.22
C ASP A 299 36.26 -35.34 -18.04
N GLN A 300 36.71 -34.85 -16.89
CA GLN A 300 35.87 -34.64 -15.70
C GLN A 300 35.10 -33.32 -15.74
N ALA A 301 35.45 -32.39 -16.64
CA ALA A 301 34.84 -31.07 -16.71
C ALA A 301 33.37 -31.09 -17.16
N THR A 302 32.91 -32.14 -17.84
CA THR A 302 31.52 -32.29 -18.28
C THR A 302 30.65 -33.07 -17.30
N THR A 303 31.21 -33.47 -16.15
CA THR A 303 30.47 -34.25 -15.15
C THR A 303 29.46 -33.41 -14.38
N ILE A 304 28.43 -34.09 -13.85
CA ILE A 304 27.42 -33.49 -12.96
C ILE A 304 28.08 -32.82 -11.75
N TRP A 305 29.16 -33.40 -11.22
CA TRP A 305 29.91 -32.85 -10.09
C TRP A 305 30.58 -31.52 -10.43
N ALA A 306 31.23 -31.41 -11.60
CA ALA A 306 31.82 -30.15 -12.04
C ALA A 306 30.74 -29.07 -12.24
N GLY A 307 29.57 -29.43 -12.80
CA GLY A 307 28.42 -28.54 -12.88
C GLY A 307 27.91 -28.07 -11.51
N PHE A 308 27.81 -28.97 -10.53
CA PHE A 308 27.38 -28.62 -9.17
C PHE A 308 28.40 -27.71 -8.45
N LEU A 309 29.70 -27.95 -8.59
CA LEU A 309 30.75 -27.07 -8.05
C LEU A 309 30.70 -25.67 -8.69
N TYR A 310 30.39 -25.59 -9.99
CA TYR A 310 30.20 -24.32 -10.67
C TYR A 310 28.95 -23.58 -10.12
N GLN A 311 27.84 -24.29 -9.94
CA GLN A 311 26.63 -23.74 -9.31
C GLN A 311 26.91 -23.23 -7.89
N LEU A 312 27.63 -23.99 -7.07
CA LEU A 312 28.07 -23.56 -5.73
C LEU A 312 28.89 -22.26 -5.80
N GLY A 313 29.90 -22.21 -6.68
CA GLY A 313 30.76 -21.03 -6.81
C GLY A 313 30.00 -19.80 -7.28
N PHE A 314 29.13 -19.97 -8.28
CA PHE A 314 28.31 -18.89 -8.81
C PHE A 314 27.32 -18.37 -7.76
N LEU A 315 26.60 -19.27 -7.09
CA LEU A 315 25.64 -18.89 -6.05
C LEU A 315 26.32 -18.26 -4.84
N ALA A 316 27.54 -18.69 -4.49
CA ALA A 316 28.33 -18.06 -3.43
C ALA A 316 28.65 -16.60 -3.77
N PHE A 317 29.18 -16.32 -4.97
CA PHE A 317 29.44 -14.93 -5.40
C PHE A 317 28.16 -14.11 -5.56
N LEU A 318 27.09 -14.70 -6.10
CA LEU A 318 25.79 -14.03 -6.22
C LEU A 318 25.21 -13.68 -4.84
N SER A 319 25.31 -14.59 -3.88
CA SER A 319 24.89 -14.38 -2.49
C SER A 319 25.62 -13.19 -1.86
N VAL A 320 26.91 -13.01 -2.14
CA VAL A 320 27.68 -11.84 -1.68
C VAL A 320 27.12 -10.54 -2.23
N ILE A 321 26.83 -10.48 -3.54
CA ILE A 321 26.29 -9.29 -4.20
C ILE A 321 24.91 -8.93 -3.61
N ILE A 322 24.07 -9.94 -3.40
CA ILE A 322 22.73 -9.73 -2.83
C ILE A 322 22.83 -9.28 -1.36
N ASN A 323 23.61 -9.95 -0.54
CA ASN A 323 23.72 -9.65 0.89
C ASN A 323 24.40 -8.31 1.17
N LEU A 324 25.35 -7.89 0.34
CA LEU A 324 25.99 -6.57 0.48
C LEU A 324 25.14 -5.41 -0.04
N ASN A 325 23.93 -5.66 -0.55
CA ASN A 325 23.01 -4.60 -0.91
C ASN A 325 22.47 -3.89 0.34
N PRO A 326 22.81 -2.61 0.59
CA PRO A 326 22.43 -1.91 1.81
C PRO A 326 20.97 -1.46 1.87
N LEU A 327 20.20 -1.69 0.80
CA LEU A 327 18.79 -1.28 0.68
C LEU A 327 17.82 -2.38 1.09
N LEU A 328 18.31 -3.62 1.14
CA LEU A 328 17.63 -4.76 1.74
C LEU A 328 18.14 -4.94 3.16
N GLU A 329 17.31 -5.44 4.07
CA GLU A 329 17.69 -5.73 5.47
C GLU A 329 18.54 -7.01 5.56
N LEU A 330 19.64 -7.02 4.81
CA LEU A 330 20.68 -8.05 4.76
C LEU A 330 21.96 -7.50 5.40
N ASP A 331 23.07 -8.25 5.35
CA ASP A 331 24.33 -7.89 6.01
C ASP A 331 24.85 -6.50 5.63
N GLY A 332 24.77 -6.13 4.34
CA GLY A 332 25.20 -4.82 3.84
C GLY A 332 24.44 -3.67 4.49
N TYR A 333 23.17 -3.88 4.83
CA TYR A 333 22.39 -2.90 5.58
C TYR A 333 22.87 -2.78 7.03
N PHE A 334 23.14 -3.91 7.70
CA PHE A 334 23.65 -3.87 9.07
C PHE A 334 25.05 -3.26 9.14
N ILE A 335 25.92 -3.56 8.16
CA ILE A 335 27.23 -2.90 7.99
C ILE A 335 27.04 -1.38 7.83
N LEU A 336 26.16 -0.93 6.93
CA LEU A 336 25.89 0.49 6.72
C LEU A 336 25.31 1.16 7.96
N MET A 337 24.37 0.50 8.62
CA MET A 337 23.71 0.98 9.83
C MET A 337 24.71 1.15 10.98
N ASP A 338 25.60 0.18 11.19
CA ASP A 338 26.65 0.26 12.22
C ASP A 338 27.76 1.24 11.86
N TRP A 339 28.09 1.39 10.58
CA TRP A 339 29.07 2.39 10.12
C TRP A 339 28.56 3.82 10.33
N LEU A 340 27.27 4.06 10.03
CA LEU A 340 26.61 5.35 10.27
C LEU A 340 26.21 5.54 11.74
N GLU A 341 26.18 4.47 12.54
CA GLU A 341 25.70 4.43 13.93
C GLU A 341 24.26 4.90 14.12
N ILE A 342 23.44 4.74 13.08
CA ILE A 342 22.02 5.11 13.10
C ILE A 342 21.19 3.83 13.21
N PRO A 343 20.68 3.48 14.41
CA PRO A 343 19.85 2.29 14.56
C PRO A 343 18.53 2.45 13.79
N ASN A 344 18.05 1.35 13.22
CA ASN A 344 16.81 1.31 12.42
C ASN A 344 16.80 2.35 11.29
N LEU A 345 17.93 2.51 10.60
CA LEU A 345 18.15 3.47 9.51
C LEU A 345 17.00 3.46 8.50
N ARG A 346 16.59 2.28 8.00
CA ARG A 346 15.54 2.15 6.99
C ARG A 346 14.19 2.62 7.49
N ALA A 347 13.76 2.14 8.66
CA ALA A 347 12.49 2.52 9.26
C ALA A 347 12.42 4.03 9.55
N ARG A 348 13.52 4.61 10.06
CA ARG A 348 13.62 6.05 10.33
C ARG A 348 13.59 6.88 9.04
N ALA A 349 14.30 6.44 7.99
CA ALA A 349 14.31 7.10 6.70
C ALA A 349 12.90 7.12 6.06
N ILE A 350 12.21 5.97 6.05
CA ILE A 350 10.84 5.86 5.54
C ILE A 350 9.87 6.72 6.38
N ALA A 351 10.00 6.71 7.70
CA ALA A 351 9.17 7.53 8.58
C ALA A 351 9.36 9.03 8.31
N PHE A 352 10.61 9.46 8.12
CA PHE A 352 10.94 10.84 7.77
C PHE A 352 10.34 11.25 6.42
N TRP A 353 10.47 10.40 5.39
CA TRP A 353 9.85 10.60 4.08
C TRP A 353 8.33 10.74 4.17
N ARG A 354 7.68 9.87 4.94
CA ARG A 354 6.22 9.83 5.05
C ARG A 354 5.64 11.01 5.85
N LYS A 355 6.34 11.47 6.89
CA LYS A 355 5.76 12.41 7.88
C LYS A 355 6.32 13.82 7.81
N GLU A 356 7.62 13.98 7.53
CA GLU A 356 8.32 15.25 7.76
C GLU A 356 8.85 15.88 6.47
N LEU A 357 9.33 15.05 5.52
CA LEU A 357 10.03 15.52 4.33
C LEU A 357 9.19 16.50 3.51
N TRP A 358 7.92 16.15 3.25
CA TRP A 358 7.03 16.96 2.41
C TRP A 358 6.67 18.31 3.05
N GLY A 359 6.45 18.33 4.36
CA GLY A 359 6.19 19.57 5.10
C GLY A 359 7.41 20.50 5.09
N LYS A 360 8.61 19.95 5.30
CA LYS A 360 9.87 20.73 5.26
C LYS A 360 10.20 21.24 3.86
N TRP A 361 9.92 20.45 2.83
CA TRP A 361 10.08 20.89 1.45
C TRP A 361 9.15 22.08 1.15
N ARG A 362 7.85 21.95 1.43
CA ARG A 362 6.87 23.02 1.18
C ARG A 362 7.15 24.31 1.95
N ALA A 363 7.67 24.19 3.17
CA ALA A 363 8.01 25.33 4.02
C ALA A 363 9.30 26.06 3.60
N THR A 364 10.03 25.56 2.59
CA THR A 364 11.31 26.14 2.17
C THR A 364 11.24 26.63 0.72
N PRO A 365 11.33 27.96 0.45
CA PRO A 365 11.19 28.51 -0.90
C PRO A 365 12.32 28.12 -1.86
N ASN A 366 13.52 27.82 -1.34
CA ASN A 366 14.72 27.60 -2.14
C ASN A 366 15.37 26.22 -1.84
N PRO A 367 15.69 25.41 -2.87
CA PRO A 367 16.35 24.11 -2.71
C PRO A 367 17.66 24.16 -1.92
N ARG A 368 18.48 25.21 -2.04
CA ARG A 368 19.74 25.32 -1.29
C ARG A 368 19.51 25.48 0.21
N GLN A 369 18.52 26.30 0.59
CA GLN A 369 18.17 26.51 2.00
C GLN A 369 17.56 25.26 2.63
N PHE A 370 16.85 24.45 1.84
CA PHE A 370 16.30 23.18 2.30
C PHE A 370 17.41 22.25 2.83
N TRP A 371 18.47 22.03 2.05
CA TRP A 371 19.58 21.18 2.47
C TRP A 371 20.36 21.73 3.67
N GLN A 372 20.52 23.05 3.77
CA GLN A 372 21.19 23.70 4.89
C GLN A 372 20.43 23.51 6.21
N LYS A 373 19.09 23.58 6.19
CA LYS A 373 18.23 23.38 7.37
C LYS A 373 18.17 21.92 7.86
N LEU A 374 18.53 20.94 7.03
CA LEU A 374 18.52 19.53 7.43
C LEU A 374 19.77 19.19 8.25
N THR A 375 19.55 18.51 9.38
CA THR A 375 20.62 17.87 10.16
C THR A 375 21.32 16.76 9.36
N ARG A 376 22.54 16.37 9.75
CA ARG A 376 23.29 15.27 9.11
C ARG A 376 22.43 14.00 8.96
N ALA A 377 21.74 13.61 10.03
CA ALA A 377 20.85 12.44 10.02
C ALA A 377 19.68 12.59 9.03
N GLN A 378 19.05 13.77 8.97
CA GLN A 378 17.95 14.01 8.02
C GLN A 378 18.41 14.02 6.56
N ARG A 379 19.63 14.50 6.28
CA ARG A 379 20.22 14.40 4.93
C ARG A 379 20.41 12.94 4.53
N ILE A 380 20.96 12.12 5.44
CA ILE A 380 21.09 10.67 5.24
C ILE A 380 19.71 10.04 5.01
N PHE A 381 18.71 10.36 5.83
CA PHE A 381 17.34 9.84 5.65
C PHE A 381 16.71 10.24 4.33
N THR A 382 16.98 11.46 3.86
CA THR A 382 16.48 11.94 2.56
C THR A 382 17.07 11.10 1.44
N PHE A 383 18.39 10.96 1.39
CA PHE A 383 19.09 10.21 0.34
C PHE A 383 18.80 8.70 0.40
N TYR A 384 18.97 8.10 1.58
CA TYR A 384 18.72 6.67 1.79
C TYR A 384 17.26 6.32 1.52
N GLY A 385 16.30 7.17 1.92
CA GLY A 385 14.89 6.97 1.65
C GLY A 385 14.54 7.04 0.16
N ALA A 386 15.12 7.98 -0.60
CA ALA A 386 14.97 8.02 -2.06
C ALA A 386 15.50 6.74 -2.71
N LEU A 387 16.70 6.31 -2.31
CA LEU A 387 17.35 5.13 -2.84
C LEU A 387 16.56 3.85 -2.49
N THR A 388 16.03 3.77 -1.27
CA THR A 388 15.15 2.68 -0.84
C THR A 388 13.86 2.64 -1.66
N LEU A 389 13.25 3.80 -1.95
CA LEU A 389 12.04 3.88 -2.77
C LEU A 389 12.32 3.45 -4.20
N ALA A 390 13.37 3.98 -4.82
CA ALA A 390 13.78 3.61 -6.18
C ALA A 390 14.08 2.11 -6.30
N TYR A 391 14.82 1.56 -5.33
CA TYR A 391 15.12 0.14 -5.30
C TYR A 391 13.89 -0.71 -5.04
N SER A 392 12.98 -0.29 -4.16
CA SER A 392 11.73 -1.02 -3.90
C SER A 392 10.85 -1.09 -5.16
N THR A 393 10.78 0.02 -5.92
CA THR A 393 10.09 0.04 -7.22
C THR A 393 10.78 -0.87 -8.23
N TYR A 394 12.11 -0.82 -8.32
CA TYR A 394 12.89 -1.69 -9.19
C TYR A 394 12.72 -3.18 -8.83
N ALA A 395 12.79 -3.53 -7.55
CA ALA A 395 12.59 -4.88 -7.05
C ALA A 395 11.18 -5.39 -7.33
N LEU A 396 10.15 -4.52 -7.22
CA LEU A 396 8.78 -4.86 -7.59
C LEU A 396 8.67 -5.15 -9.10
N ILE A 397 9.25 -4.31 -9.96
CA ILE A 397 9.29 -4.53 -11.41
C ILE A 397 9.99 -5.84 -11.73
N LEU A 398 11.14 -6.12 -11.11
CA LEU A 398 11.86 -7.38 -11.27
C LEU A 398 11.05 -8.58 -10.78
N ALA A 399 10.36 -8.47 -9.65
CA ALA A 399 9.53 -9.55 -9.13
C ALA A 399 8.38 -9.88 -10.09
N VAL A 400 7.70 -8.86 -10.65
CA VAL A 400 6.66 -9.04 -11.67
C VAL A 400 7.25 -9.64 -12.95
N TYR A 401 8.41 -9.15 -13.39
CA TYR A 401 9.11 -9.68 -14.56
C TYR A 401 9.51 -11.16 -14.36
N PHE A 402 10.09 -11.51 -13.21
CA PHE A 402 10.45 -12.88 -12.86
C PHE A 402 9.22 -13.79 -12.77
N TRP A 403 8.14 -13.29 -12.15
CA TRP A 403 6.86 -13.99 -12.08
C TRP A 403 6.37 -14.36 -13.49
N HIS A 404 6.35 -13.39 -14.40
CA HIS A 404 5.88 -13.59 -15.77
C HIS A 404 6.82 -14.47 -16.62
N THR A 405 8.14 -14.28 -16.51
CA THR A 405 9.12 -14.93 -17.42
C THR A 405 9.64 -16.27 -16.93
N ARG A 406 9.60 -16.54 -15.61
CA ARG A 406 10.16 -17.76 -15.02
C ARG A 406 9.10 -18.57 -14.31
N LEU A 407 8.34 -17.96 -13.42
CA LEU A 407 7.39 -18.70 -12.56
C LEU A 407 6.16 -19.18 -13.34
N VAL A 408 5.54 -18.33 -14.17
CA VAL A 408 4.38 -18.72 -14.99
C VAL A 408 4.74 -19.85 -15.96
N PRO A 409 5.82 -19.78 -16.76
CA PRO A 409 6.22 -20.90 -17.61
C PRO A 409 6.53 -22.17 -16.81
N PHE A 410 7.23 -22.06 -15.67
CA PHE A 410 7.50 -23.21 -14.80
C PHE A 410 6.22 -23.89 -14.30
N VAL A 411 5.24 -23.12 -13.85
CA VAL A 411 3.93 -23.64 -13.43
C VAL A 411 3.19 -24.28 -14.60
N GLN A 412 3.25 -23.69 -15.80
CA GLN A 412 2.66 -24.26 -17.00
C GLN A 412 3.32 -25.58 -17.41
N THR A 413 4.65 -25.66 -17.35
CA THR A 413 5.42 -26.89 -17.60
C THR A 413 5.06 -27.98 -16.58
N LEU A 414 5.02 -27.64 -15.27
CA LEU A 414 4.57 -28.58 -14.25
C LEU A 414 3.14 -29.08 -14.51
N TRP A 415 2.25 -28.20 -14.95
CA TRP A 415 0.85 -28.54 -15.22
C TRP A 415 0.68 -29.45 -16.47
N ARG A 416 1.46 -29.20 -17.53
CA ARG A 416 1.33 -29.88 -18.83
C ARG A 416 2.18 -31.15 -18.92
N ASP A 417 3.43 -31.10 -18.46
CA ASP A 417 4.45 -32.10 -18.82
C ASP A 417 4.62 -33.19 -17.73
N TYR A 418 4.20 -32.92 -16.49
CA TYR A 418 4.39 -33.81 -15.34
C TYR A 418 3.10 -34.50 -14.85
N GLY A 419 2.03 -34.46 -15.66
CA GLY A 419 0.78 -35.19 -15.40
C GLY A 419 0.09 -34.83 -14.08
N THR A 420 -0.56 -35.82 -13.45
CA THR A 420 -1.33 -35.63 -12.20
C THR A 420 -0.47 -35.16 -11.03
N TRP A 421 0.77 -35.63 -10.92
CA TRP A 421 1.70 -35.20 -9.87
C TRP A 421 2.07 -33.72 -9.99
N GLY A 422 2.37 -33.25 -11.20
CA GLY A 422 2.64 -31.84 -11.46
C GLY A 422 1.43 -30.95 -11.15
N GLN A 423 0.23 -31.38 -11.53
CA GLN A 423 -1.02 -30.69 -11.19
C GLN A 423 -1.27 -30.64 -9.68
N MET A 424 -1.06 -31.73 -8.95
CA MET A 424 -1.19 -31.75 -7.49
C MET A 424 -0.20 -30.81 -6.80
N LEU A 425 1.05 -30.73 -7.28
CA LEU A 425 2.05 -29.78 -6.76
C LEU A 425 1.67 -28.32 -7.04
N VAL A 426 1.16 -28.01 -8.23
CA VAL A 426 0.69 -26.67 -8.58
C VAL A 426 -0.55 -26.29 -7.76
N LEU A 427 -1.52 -27.19 -7.61
CA LEU A 427 -2.73 -26.96 -6.81
C LEU A 427 -2.39 -26.82 -5.33
N GLY A 428 -1.52 -27.68 -4.80
CA GLY A 428 -1.02 -27.58 -3.43
C GLY A 428 -0.27 -26.28 -3.18
N GLY A 429 0.68 -25.92 -4.05
CA GLY A 429 1.41 -24.65 -3.96
C GLY A 429 0.50 -23.43 -4.06
N THR A 430 -0.46 -23.45 -4.98
CA THR A 430 -1.48 -22.39 -5.13
C THR A 430 -2.37 -22.28 -3.90
N ALA A 431 -2.82 -23.41 -3.36
CA ALA A 431 -3.66 -23.46 -2.16
C ALA A 431 -2.94 -22.95 -0.91
N VAL A 432 -1.63 -23.20 -0.81
CA VAL A 432 -0.80 -22.75 0.33
C VAL A 432 -0.39 -21.28 0.18
N LEU A 433 -0.10 -20.82 -1.03
CA LEU A 433 0.45 -19.48 -1.28
C LEU A 433 -0.64 -18.44 -1.58
N ILE A 434 -1.48 -18.72 -2.57
CA ILE A 434 -2.40 -17.73 -3.15
C ILE A 434 -3.65 -17.60 -2.30
N ILE A 435 -4.23 -18.70 -1.81
CA ILE A 435 -5.48 -18.65 -1.04
C ILE A 435 -5.32 -17.85 0.26
N PRO A 436 -4.30 -18.07 1.11
CA PRO A 436 -4.14 -17.28 2.33
C PRO A 436 -3.77 -15.83 2.05
N ALA A 437 -2.99 -15.57 1.00
CA ALA A 437 -2.65 -14.20 0.58
C ALA A 437 -3.88 -13.44 0.07
N ALA A 438 -4.67 -14.05 -0.81
CA ALA A 438 -5.93 -13.49 -1.32
C ALA A 438 -6.93 -13.27 -0.18
N TYR A 439 -7.09 -14.24 0.73
CA TYR A 439 -7.94 -14.09 1.92
C TYR A 439 -7.46 -12.93 2.81
N TYR A 440 -6.14 -12.81 3.05
CA TYR A 440 -5.57 -11.70 3.81
C TYR A 440 -5.82 -10.35 3.12
N LEU A 441 -5.60 -10.26 1.80
CA LEU A 441 -5.83 -9.03 1.04
C LEU A 441 -7.31 -8.62 1.05
N LEU A 442 -8.23 -9.58 0.92
CA LEU A 442 -9.67 -9.33 1.04
C LEU A 442 -10.03 -8.81 2.44
N GLN A 443 -9.52 -9.44 3.50
CA GLN A 443 -9.76 -9.00 4.87
C GLN A 443 -9.13 -7.63 5.16
N TYR A 444 -7.93 -7.39 4.64
CA TYR A 444 -7.25 -6.10 4.75
C TYR A 444 -8.06 -5.02 4.05
N GLY A 445 -8.49 -5.27 2.81
CA GLY A 445 -9.38 -4.39 2.04
C GLY A 445 -10.66 -4.07 2.81
N TRP A 446 -11.35 -5.10 3.33
CA TRP A 446 -12.53 -4.95 4.15
C TRP A 446 -12.29 -4.10 5.41
N SER A 447 -11.17 -4.30 6.09
CA SER A 447 -10.81 -3.51 7.29
C SER A 447 -10.59 -2.04 6.97
N ARG A 448 -10.02 -1.72 5.80
CA ARG A 448 -9.82 -0.34 5.33
C ARG A 448 -11.11 0.31 4.90
N ILE A 449 -11.99 -0.42 4.22
CA ILE A 449 -13.34 0.03 3.87
C ILE A 449 -14.11 0.37 5.14
N ARG A 450 -14.13 -0.55 6.12
CA ARG A 450 -14.81 -0.33 7.42
C ARG A 450 -14.23 0.88 8.16
N ALA A 451 -12.91 1.01 8.25
CA ALA A 451 -12.29 2.18 8.89
C ALA A 451 -12.61 3.49 8.16
N GLY A 452 -12.71 3.46 6.84
CA GLY A 452 -13.15 4.60 6.03
C GLY A 452 -14.61 4.97 6.30
N LEU A 453 -15.51 3.97 6.34
CA LEU A 453 -16.92 4.17 6.70
C LEU A 453 -17.08 4.69 8.12
N GLU A 454 -16.34 4.15 9.09
CA GLU A 454 -16.34 4.64 10.48
C GLU A 454 -15.80 6.07 10.57
N TRP A 455 -14.78 6.43 9.79
CA TRP A 455 -14.27 7.80 9.70
C TRP A 455 -15.30 8.76 9.07
N LEU A 456 -16.01 8.32 8.02
CA LEU A 456 -17.09 9.08 7.39
C LEU A 456 -18.27 9.27 8.34
N ALA A 457 -18.64 8.22 9.09
CA ALA A 457 -19.70 8.25 10.11
C ALA A 457 -19.37 9.24 11.24
N ARG A 458 -18.13 9.20 11.77
CA ARG A 458 -17.68 10.11 12.84
C ARG A 458 -17.67 11.59 12.44
N ARG A 459 -17.67 11.88 11.14
CA ARG A 459 -17.70 13.25 10.59
C ARG A 459 -19.09 13.67 10.10
N ASP A 460 -20.11 12.87 10.38
CA ASP A 460 -21.49 13.08 9.92
C ASP A 460 -21.64 13.17 8.39
N LEU A 461 -20.63 12.69 7.64
CA LEU A 461 -20.63 12.73 6.18
C LEU A 461 -21.58 11.66 5.61
N LEU A 462 -21.80 10.55 6.32
CA LEU A 462 -22.80 9.53 5.94
C LEU A 462 -24.25 9.98 6.18
N ALA A 463 -24.50 11.10 6.85
CA ALA A 463 -25.84 11.68 6.93
C ALA A 463 -26.16 12.54 5.70
N ARG A 464 -25.12 12.92 4.93
CA ARG A 464 -25.29 13.78 3.76
C ARG A 464 -25.65 12.96 2.51
N PRO A 465 -26.80 13.23 1.85
CA PRO A 465 -27.27 12.43 0.72
C PRO A 465 -26.36 12.48 -0.51
N ASP A 466 -25.62 13.57 -0.69
CA ASP A 466 -24.60 13.77 -1.73
C ASP A 466 -23.40 12.82 -1.55
N VAL A 467 -22.92 12.66 -0.31
CA VAL A 467 -21.82 11.73 0.00
C VAL A 467 -22.28 10.28 -0.13
N LEU A 468 -23.51 9.96 0.29
CA LEU A 468 -24.11 8.64 0.09
C LEU A 468 -24.27 8.32 -1.39
N ALA A 469 -24.82 9.25 -2.18
CA ALA A 469 -24.96 9.11 -3.62
C ALA A 469 -23.60 8.95 -4.31
N LEU A 470 -22.55 9.62 -3.82
CA LEU A 470 -21.20 9.47 -4.33
C LEU A 470 -20.59 8.11 -3.94
N LEU A 471 -20.80 7.65 -2.71
CA LEU A 471 -20.29 6.37 -2.19
C LEU A 471 -21.00 5.15 -2.77
N THR A 472 -22.29 5.23 -3.08
CA THR A 472 -23.02 4.16 -3.78
C THR A 472 -22.92 4.29 -5.28
N GLY A 473 -22.88 5.53 -5.80
CA GLY A 473 -22.79 5.84 -7.21
C GLY A 473 -21.42 5.52 -7.80
N LEU A 474 -20.29 5.93 -7.19
CA LEU A 474 -18.96 5.67 -7.77
C LEU A 474 -18.65 4.19 -7.99
N PRO A 475 -18.93 3.27 -7.06
CA PRO A 475 -18.68 1.85 -7.28
C PRO A 475 -19.55 1.27 -8.42
N ILE A 476 -20.78 1.76 -8.57
CA ILE A 476 -21.67 1.36 -9.66
C ILE A 476 -21.20 1.97 -11.00
N ILE A 477 -20.77 3.24 -10.99
CA ILE A 477 -20.40 4.03 -12.17
C ILE A 477 -18.99 3.72 -12.69
N ALA A 478 -18.04 3.44 -11.80
CA ALA A 478 -16.63 3.22 -12.15
C ALA A 478 -16.11 1.83 -11.74
N GLY A 479 -16.60 1.27 -10.63
CA GLY A 479 -16.15 -0.02 -10.10
C GLY A 479 -16.63 -1.22 -10.92
N ILE A 480 -17.93 -1.26 -11.25
CA ILE A 480 -18.51 -2.36 -12.04
C ILE A 480 -17.93 -2.38 -13.47
N PRO A 481 -17.78 -1.26 -14.19
CA PRO A 481 -17.13 -1.25 -15.50
C PRO A 481 -15.66 -1.67 -15.45
N LEU A 482 -14.87 -1.19 -14.47
CA LEU A 482 -13.47 -1.64 -14.34
C LEU A 482 -13.38 -3.14 -14.02
N LEU A 483 -14.28 -3.65 -13.17
CA LEU A 483 -14.35 -5.06 -12.83
C LEU A 483 -14.71 -5.89 -14.05
N LEU A 484 -15.69 -5.47 -14.85
CA LEU A 484 -16.11 -6.17 -16.06
C LEU A 484 -15.02 -6.13 -17.15
N ILE A 485 -14.33 -5.00 -17.33
CA ILE A 485 -13.15 -4.88 -18.23
C ILE A 485 -12.00 -5.79 -17.74
N ALA A 486 -11.79 -5.90 -16.43
CA ALA A 486 -10.79 -6.80 -15.87
C ALA A 486 -11.15 -8.29 -16.03
N LEU A 487 -12.44 -8.61 -16.15
CA LEU A 487 -12.99 -9.96 -16.31
C LEU A 487 -13.21 -10.36 -17.77
N ASP A 488 -12.97 -9.47 -18.73
CA ASP A 488 -13.20 -9.63 -20.18
C ASP A 488 -12.43 -10.82 -20.81
N ASN A 489 -11.39 -11.32 -20.12
CA ASN A 489 -10.66 -12.52 -20.53
C ASN A 489 -11.33 -13.85 -20.12
N LEU A 490 -12.50 -13.82 -19.50
CA LEU A 490 -13.22 -15.03 -19.07
C LEU A 490 -14.23 -15.48 -20.13
N PRO A 491 -14.35 -16.80 -20.40
CA PRO A 491 -15.16 -17.36 -21.50
C PRO A 491 -16.68 -17.16 -21.39
N ALA A 492 -17.17 -16.42 -20.39
CA ALA A 492 -18.58 -16.05 -20.20
C ALA A 492 -18.80 -14.54 -20.01
N ALA A 493 -17.76 -13.71 -20.17
CA ALA A 493 -17.82 -12.27 -19.92
C ALA A 493 -18.82 -11.56 -20.85
N ASP A 494 -18.88 -11.95 -22.13
CA ASP A 494 -19.74 -11.32 -23.13
C ASP A 494 -21.22 -11.27 -22.73
N LEU A 495 -21.78 -12.37 -22.22
CA LEU A 495 -23.19 -12.42 -21.83
C LEU A 495 -23.50 -11.44 -20.68
N TRP A 496 -22.63 -11.41 -19.66
CA TRP A 496 -22.82 -10.56 -18.49
C TRP A 496 -22.57 -9.08 -18.80
N LEU A 497 -21.59 -8.79 -19.66
CA LEU A 497 -21.31 -7.44 -20.14
C LEU A 497 -22.48 -6.90 -20.98
N ASN A 498 -23.05 -7.76 -21.82
CA ASN A 498 -24.23 -7.46 -22.63
C ASN A 498 -25.48 -7.20 -21.78
N LEU A 499 -25.71 -8.00 -20.73
CA LEU A 499 -26.82 -7.82 -19.80
C LEU A 499 -26.66 -6.55 -18.94
N ALA A 500 -25.45 -6.29 -18.45
CA ALA A 500 -25.13 -5.09 -17.68
C ALA A 500 -25.35 -3.82 -18.52
N ASN A 501 -24.95 -3.83 -19.79
CA ASN A 501 -25.21 -2.75 -20.72
C ASN A 501 -26.71 -2.53 -20.92
N TRP A 502 -27.50 -3.58 -21.10
CA TRP A 502 -28.95 -3.48 -21.22
C TRP A 502 -29.61 -2.84 -20.01
N LEU A 503 -29.27 -3.31 -18.81
CA LEU A 503 -29.81 -2.78 -17.56
C LEU A 503 -29.47 -1.29 -17.38
N LEU A 504 -28.27 -0.88 -17.77
CA LEU A 504 -27.86 0.52 -17.72
C LEU A 504 -28.72 1.41 -18.62
N HIS A 505 -28.93 1.01 -19.88
CA HIS A 505 -29.69 1.82 -20.83
C HIS A 505 -31.16 1.95 -20.40
N LEU A 506 -31.75 0.85 -19.92
CA LEU A 506 -33.10 0.86 -19.33
C LEU A 506 -33.18 1.78 -18.11
N THR A 507 -32.14 1.78 -17.25
CA THR A 507 -32.07 2.67 -16.09
C THR A 507 -31.98 4.13 -16.52
N ALA A 508 -31.16 4.47 -17.53
CA ALA A 508 -31.03 5.83 -18.05
C ALA A 508 -32.36 6.35 -18.63
N VAL A 509 -33.07 5.53 -19.40
CA VAL A 509 -34.40 5.86 -19.95
C VAL A 509 -35.41 6.04 -18.82
N ALA A 510 -35.46 5.11 -17.85
CA ALA A 510 -36.36 5.20 -16.71
C ALA A 510 -36.11 6.47 -15.87
N LEU A 511 -34.85 6.86 -15.69
CA LEU A 511 -34.47 8.07 -15.00
C LEU A 511 -34.92 9.34 -15.74
N LEU A 512 -34.69 9.43 -17.07
CA LEU A 512 -35.16 10.57 -17.87
C LEU A 512 -36.69 10.71 -17.83
N ILE A 513 -37.41 9.59 -17.93
CA ILE A 513 -38.88 9.56 -17.78
C ILE A 513 -39.28 10.01 -16.38
N GLY A 514 -38.57 9.56 -15.34
CA GLY A 514 -38.78 9.98 -13.96
C GLY A 514 -38.61 11.48 -13.77
N VAL A 515 -37.52 12.06 -14.28
CA VAL A 515 -37.27 13.52 -14.24
C VAL A 515 -38.36 14.28 -15.00
N ALA A 516 -38.71 13.83 -16.22
CA ALA A 516 -39.72 14.50 -17.04
C ALA A 516 -41.09 14.50 -16.36
N ARG A 517 -41.46 13.41 -15.67
CA ARG A 517 -42.72 13.31 -14.91
C ARG A 517 -42.76 14.21 -13.68
N GLN A 518 -41.61 14.54 -13.09
CA GLN A 518 -41.51 15.45 -11.94
C GLN A 518 -41.60 16.94 -12.33
N LEU A 519 -41.66 17.26 -13.63
CA LEU A 519 -41.73 18.64 -14.13
C LEU A 519 -43.04 18.92 -14.92
N PRO A 520 -44.24 18.57 -14.41
CA PRO A 520 -45.49 18.77 -15.15
C PRO A 520 -45.70 20.25 -15.50
N GLY A 521 -46.07 20.52 -16.76
CA GLY A 521 -46.36 21.89 -17.24
C GLY A 521 -45.13 22.75 -17.52
N SER A 522 -43.93 22.29 -17.17
CA SER A 522 -42.68 22.99 -17.45
C SER A 522 -42.27 22.85 -18.92
N ARG A 523 -41.78 23.94 -19.51
CA ARG A 523 -41.20 23.89 -20.87
C ARG A 523 -39.98 22.97 -20.97
N PHE A 524 -39.30 22.74 -19.84
CA PHE A 524 -38.16 21.81 -19.74
C PHE A 524 -38.57 20.34 -19.78
N GLN A 525 -39.82 20.03 -19.43
CA GLN A 525 -40.37 18.69 -19.51
C GLN A 525 -40.24 18.12 -20.93
N TRP A 526 -40.59 18.94 -21.92
CA TRP A 526 -40.54 18.56 -23.34
C TRP A 526 -39.11 18.35 -23.84
N VAL A 527 -38.14 19.13 -23.35
CA VAL A 527 -36.71 18.95 -23.68
C VAL A 527 -36.22 17.59 -23.16
N ILE A 528 -36.59 17.21 -21.93
CA ILE A 528 -36.17 15.94 -21.32
C ILE A 528 -36.88 14.75 -21.97
N TRP A 529 -38.16 14.89 -22.33
CA TRP A 529 -38.87 13.89 -23.14
C TRP A 529 -38.18 13.66 -24.48
N SER A 530 -37.79 14.71 -25.19
CA SER A 530 -37.06 14.59 -26.46
C SER A 530 -35.70 13.89 -26.30
N LEU A 531 -34.99 14.14 -25.18
CA LEU A 531 -33.71 13.48 -24.89
C LEU A 531 -33.85 11.98 -24.55
N THR A 532 -35.04 11.47 -24.22
CA THR A 532 -35.24 10.02 -24.01
C THR A 532 -35.01 9.18 -25.26
N ILE A 533 -35.19 9.79 -26.45
CA ILE A 533 -35.01 9.14 -27.75
C ILE A 533 -33.53 8.78 -27.99
N THR A 534 -32.60 9.58 -27.45
CA THR A 534 -31.16 9.40 -27.64
C THR A 534 -30.63 8.09 -27.03
N PRO A 535 -30.80 7.77 -25.74
CA PRO A 535 -30.36 6.49 -25.19
C PRO A 535 -31.09 5.30 -25.80
N VAL A 536 -32.37 5.43 -26.19
CA VAL A 536 -33.12 4.37 -26.89
C VAL A 536 -32.48 4.06 -28.25
N GLY A 537 -32.20 5.07 -29.06
CA GLY A 537 -31.56 4.89 -30.37
C GLY A 537 -30.14 4.31 -30.26
N VAL A 538 -29.36 4.72 -29.25
CA VAL A 538 -28.03 4.14 -29.01
C VAL A 538 -28.13 2.66 -28.55
N THR A 539 -29.13 2.32 -27.75
CA THR A 539 -29.39 0.91 -27.36
C THR A 539 -29.71 0.06 -28.57
N LEU A 540 -30.60 0.53 -29.44
CA LEU A 540 -31.01 -0.19 -30.65
C LEU A 540 -29.84 -0.34 -31.62
N ALA A 541 -28.99 0.68 -31.76
CA ALA A 541 -27.77 0.60 -32.56
C ALA A 541 -26.82 -0.51 -32.08
N TRP A 542 -26.78 -0.76 -30.78
CA TRP A 542 -25.96 -1.80 -30.19
C TRP A 542 -26.57 -3.20 -30.33
N VAL A 543 -27.92 -3.31 -30.32
CA VAL A 543 -28.65 -4.58 -30.51
C VAL A 543 -28.62 -5.05 -31.97
N PHE A 544 -28.71 -4.12 -32.93
CA PHE A 544 -28.76 -4.47 -34.33
C PHE A 544 -27.37 -4.80 -34.90
N SER A 545 -27.19 -6.06 -35.31
CA SER A 545 -25.98 -6.53 -35.99
C SER A 545 -25.90 -6.08 -37.46
N SER A 546 -27.04 -5.75 -38.08
CA SER A 546 -27.09 -5.24 -39.45
C SER A 546 -26.64 -3.76 -39.50
N PRO A 547 -25.68 -3.40 -40.39
CA PRO A 547 -25.21 -2.02 -40.52
C PRO A 547 -26.34 -1.01 -40.80
N PHE A 548 -27.31 -1.39 -41.63
CA PHE A 548 -28.45 -0.52 -41.96
C PHE A 548 -29.28 -0.15 -40.73
N TRP A 549 -29.69 -1.15 -39.94
CA TRP A 549 -30.52 -0.94 -38.75
C TRP A 549 -29.76 -0.25 -37.62
N ARG A 550 -28.47 -0.51 -37.51
CA ARG A 550 -27.58 0.18 -36.57
C ARG A 550 -27.47 1.67 -36.90
N ASP A 551 -27.15 1.99 -38.15
CA ASP A 551 -26.92 3.37 -38.57
C ASP A 551 -28.24 4.17 -38.52
N LEU A 552 -29.37 3.55 -38.89
CA LEU A 552 -30.71 4.12 -38.71
C LEU A 552 -31.01 4.45 -37.23
N SER A 553 -30.62 3.57 -36.31
CA SER A 553 -30.84 3.77 -34.87
C SER A 553 -29.99 4.91 -34.31
N LEU A 554 -28.75 5.09 -34.80
CA LEU A 554 -27.89 6.23 -34.46
C LEU A 554 -28.43 7.55 -35.03
N ILE A 555 -29.02 7.53 -36.24
CA ILE A 555 -29.72 8.69 -36.81
C ILE A 555 -30.91 9.08 -35.92
N VAL A 556 -31.71 8.12 -35.48
CA VAL A 556 -32.83 8.37 -34.54
C VAL A 556 -32.32 8.96 -33.22
N ALA A 557 -31.21 8.44 -32.67
CA ALA A 557 -30.61 8.98 -31.45
C ALA A 557 -30.17 10.45 -31.62
N ALA A 558 -29.55 10.78 -32.76
CA ALA A 558 -29.14 12.12 -33.13
C ALA A 558 -30.33 13.07 -33.34
N MET A 559 -31.42 12.59 -33.94
CA MET A 559 -32.64 13.38 -34.08
C MET A 559 -33.32 13.68 -32.73
N GLY A 560 -33.16 12.83 -31.72
CA GLY A 560 -33.57 13.13 -30.34
C GLY A 560 -32.86 14.35 -29.75
N VAL A 561 -31.56 14.49 -30.01
CA VAL A 561 -30.76 15.67 -29.61
C VAL A 561 -31.22 16.91 -30.37
N LEU A 562 -31.48 16.79 -31.67
CA LEU A 562 -32.03 17.89 -32.47
C LEU A 562 -33.39 18.34 -31.93
N ALA A 563 -34.29 17.41 -31.64
CA ALA A 563 -35.61 17.69 -31.09
C ALA A 563 -35.52 18.36 -29.71
N ALA A 564 -34.60 17.92 -28.86
CA ALA A 564 -34.34 18.58 -27.58
C ALA A 564 -33.80 20.01 -27.77
N GLY A 565 -32.89 20.18 -28.72
CA GLY A 565 -32.33 21.47 -29.10
C GLY A 565 -33.37 22.42 -29.67
N THR A 566 -34.22 21.99 -30.59
CA THR A 566 -35.27 22.83 -31.16
C THR A 566 -36.30 23.23 -30.12
N VAL A 567 -36.76 22.30 -29.28
CA VAL A 567 -37.65 22.61 -28.15
C VAL A 567 -37.00 23.60 -27.20
N SER A 568 -35.73 23.39 -26.82
CA SER A 568 -34.95 24.34 -26.02
C SER A 568 -34.87 25.72 -26.69
N GLY A 569 -34.59 25.73 -27.98
CA GLY A 569 -34.51 26.93 -28.80
C GLY A 569 -35.81 27.71 -28.75
N PHE A 570 -36.95 27.10 -29.08
CA PHE A 570 -38.25 27.79 -29.05
C PHE A 570 -38.72 28.18 -27.66
N THR A 571 -38.21 27.56 -26.60
CA THR A 571 -38.68 27.79 -25.23
C THR A 571 -37.85 28.80 -24.44
N VAL A 572 -36.53 28.84 -24.67
CA VAL A 572 -35.55 29.61 -23.86
C VAL A 572 -34.69 30.56 -24.72
N TRP A 573 -35.01 30.77 -26.00
CA TRP A 573 -34.25 31.71 -26.86
C TRP A 573 -34.18 33.12 -26.24
N PRO A 574 -32.98 33.63 -25.93
CA PRO A 574 -32.85 34.99 -25.45
C PRO A 574 -33.09 35.97 -26.62
N ARG A 575 -33.73 37.12 -26.33
CA ARG A 575 -33.93 38.18 -27.34
C ARG A 575 -32.62 38.79 -27.85
N HIS A 576 -31.57 38.74 -27.02
CA HIS A 576 -30.22 39.19 -27.36
C HIS A 576 -29.21 38.17 -26.84
N PHE A 577 -28.26 37.77 -27.69
CA PHE A 577 -27.19 36.85 -27.32
C PHE A 577 -25.97 37.60 -26.76
N SER A 578 -25.44 37.13 -25.64
CA SER A 578 -24.17 37.61 -25.13
C SER A 578 -23.01 37.23 -26.07
N LEU A 579 -21.83 37.82 -25.86
CA LEU A 579 -20.63 37.42 -26.60
C LEU A 579 -20.29 35.94 -26.34
N GLY A 580 -20.47 35.48 -25.09
CA GLY A 580 -20.23 34.09 -24.70
C GLY A 580 -21.16 33.11 -25.41
N ASP A 581 -22.45 33.42 -25.52
CA ASP A 581 -23.42 32.57 -26.23
C ASP A 581 -23.04 32.42 -27.72
N ARG A 582 -22.71 33.55 -28.37
CA ARG A 582 -22.33 33.57 -29.79
C ARG A 582 -21.03 32.81 -30.05
N LEU A 583 -20.03 32.95 -29.17
CA LEU A 583 -18.77 32.24 -29.30
C LEU A 583 -18.94 30.72 -29.09
N LEU A 584 -19.75 30.30 -28.12
CA LEU A 584 -20.00 28.88 -27.88
C LEU A 584 -20.83 28.24 -29.01
N MET A 585 -21.85 28.96 -29.51
CA MET A 585 -22.62 28.52 -30.69
C MET A 585 -21.73 28.41 -31.94
N ALA A 586 -20.87 29.41 -32.19
CA ALA A 586 -19.91 29.38 -33.30
C ALA A 586 -18.92 28.23 -33.16
N PHE A 587 -18.43 27.97 -31.94
CA PHE A 587 -17.54 26.85 -31.67
C PHE A 587 -18.21 25.49 -31.93
N MET A 588 -19.43 25.27 -31.43
CA MET A 588 -20.19 24.03 -31.70
C MET A 588 -20.46 23.84 -33.20
N PHE A 589 -20.78 24.92 -33.92
CA PHE A 589 -20.98 24.88 -35.36
C PHE A 589 -19.70 24.53 -36.12
N LEU A 590 -18.58 25.18 -35.81
CA LEU A 590 -17.27 24.92 -36.43
C LEU A 590 -16.76 23.52 -36.11
N LEU A 591 -17.01 23.02 -34.89
CA LEU A 591 -16.69 21.66 -34.48
C LEU A 591 -17.43 20.62 -35.35
N GLY A 592 -18.73 20.85 -35.60
CA GLY A 592 -19.53 20.02 -36.50
C GLY A 592 -19.04 20.07 -37.95
N LEU A 593 -18.70 21.26 -38.47
CA LEU A 593 -18.18 21.43 -39.82
C LEU A 593 -16.83 20.72 -39.99
N GLY A 594 -15.91 20.87 -39.02
CA GLY A 594 -14.63 20.17 -39.02
C GLY A 594 -14.80 18.66 -39.02
N TYR A 595 -15.79 18.14 -38.30
CA TYR A 595 -16.11 16.72 -38.28
C TYR A 595 -16.58 16.21 -39.64
N VAL A 596 -17.50 16.93 -40.30
CA VAL A 596 -17.99 16.58 -41.65
C VAL A 596 -16.83 16.50 -42.64
N VAL A 597 -15.92 17.48 -42.60
CA VAL A 597 -14.74 17.52 -43.48
C VAL A 597 -13.80 16.34 -43.21
N VAL A 598 -13.48 16.05 -41.94
CA VAL A 598 -12.65 14.90 -41.57
C VAL A 598 -13.29 13.60 -42.05
N THR A 599 -14.59 13.41 -41.81
CA THR A 599 -15.27 12.17 -42.24
C THR A 599 -15.28 12.02 -43.77
N TYR A 600 -15.58 13.10 -44.49
CA TYR A 600 -15.59 13.12 -45.96
C TYR A 600 -14.20 12.80 -46.56
N LEU A 601 -13.13 13.33 -45.96
CA LEU A 601 -11.75 13.12 -46.42
C LEU A 601 -11.23 11.70 -46.17
N PHE A 602 -11.60 11.10 -45.04
CA PHE A 602 -11.05 9.79 -44.64
C PHE A 602 -11.94 8.60 -45.02
N MET A 603 -13.26 8.76 -45.21
CA MET A 603 -14.19 7.65 -45.48
C MET A 603 -15.38 8.05 -46.39
N PRO A 604 -15.20 8.09 -47.73
CA PRO A 604 -16.22 8.57 -48.66
C PRO A 604 -17.39 7.60 -48.90
N GLN A 605 -17.40 6.40 -48.33
CA GLN A 605 -18.43 5.38 -48.57
C GLN A 605 -19.61 5.43 -47.56
N SER A 606 -19.45 6.09 -46.41
CA SER A 606 -20.47 6.23 -45.34
C SER A 606 -20.76 7.70 -45.00
N TRP A 607 -20.41 8.61 -45.92
CA TRP A 607 -20.49 10.05 -45.69
C TRP A 607 -21.93 10.54 -45.46
N LEU A 608 -22.92 9.96 -46.16
CA LEU A 608 -24.31 10.38 -46.08
C LEU A 608 -24.93 10.06 -44.71
N THR A 609 -24.75 8.84 -44.20
CA THR A 609 -25.27 8.44 -42.88
C THR A 609 -24.59 9.22 -41.76
N THR A 610 -23.27 9.39 -41.87
CA THR A 610 -22.52 10.20 -40.91
C THR A 610 -22.94 11.67 -40.95
N ALA A 611 -23.16 12.24 -42.13
CA ALA A 611 -23.66 13.61 -42.28
C ALA A 611 -25.05 13.79 -41.63
N LEU A 612 -25.95 12.81 -41.76
CA LEU A 612 -27.27 12.84 -41.13
C LEU A 612 -27.20 12.77 -39.59
N ILE A 613 -26.30 11.94 -39.04
CA ILE A 613 -26.06 11.86 -37.59
C ILE A 613 -25.53 13.21 -37.06
N LEU A 614 -24.57 13.80 -37.77
CA LEU A 614 -23.97 15.09 -37.38
C LEU A 614 -24.96 16.25 -37.49
N PHE A 615 -25.84 16.21 -38.48
CA PHE A 615 -26.92 17.17 -38.66
C PHE A 615 -27.95 17.12 -37.53
N GLY A 616 -28.14 15.96 -36.87
CA GLY A 616 -28.95 15.89 -35.67
C GLY A 616 -28.26 16.50 -34.44
N ILE A 617 -26.97 16.17 -34.26
CA ILE A 617 -26.26 16.46 -33.01
C ILE A 617 -25.82 17.92 -32.91
N PHE A 618 -25.13 18.45 -33.93
CA PHE A 618 -24.46 19.74 -33.81
C PHE A 618 -25.44 20.93 -33.84
N PRO A 619 -26.42 20.98 -34.77
CA PRO A 619 -27.50 21.97 -34.69
C PRO A 619 -28.31 21.86 -33.39
N GLY A 620 -28.58 20.64 -32.90
CA GLY A 620 -29.22 20.42 -31.60
C GLY A 620 -28.44 21.06 -30.45
N LEU A 621 -27.13 20.79 -30.36
CA LEU A 621 -26.25 21.40 -29.35
C LEU A 621 -26.17 22.92 -29.47
N VAL A 622 -26.12 23.46 -30.68
CA VAL A 622 -26.16 24.91 -30.93
C VAL A 622 -27.44 25.50 -30.36
N PHE A 623 -28.61 24.91 -30.63
CA PHE A 623 -29.88 25.39 -30.08
C PHE A 623 -30.03 25.18 -28.57
N MET A 624 -29.29 24.24 -27.96
CA MET A 624 -29.21 24.05 -26.51
C MET A 624 -28.22 24.99 -25.80
N THR A 625 -27.41 25.75 -26.53
CA THR A 625 -26.35 26.61 -25.95
C THR A 625 -26.83 27.55 -24.83
N PRO A 626 -27.99 28.23 -24.94
CA PRO A 626 -28.50 29.09 -23.86
C PRO A 626 -28.74 28.33 -22.54
N LEU A 627 -29.13 27.05 -22.62
CA LEU A 627 -29.28 26.21 -21.43
C LEU A 627 -27.94 25.84 -20.81
N LEU A 628 -26.96 25.47 -21.64
CA LEU A 628 -25.63 25.06 -21.19
C LEU A 628 -24.92 26.16 -20.39
N ILE A 629 -25.03 27.41 -20.84
CA ILE A 629 -24.41 28.56 -20.16
C ILE A 629 -25.15 28.92 -18.86
N ASN A 630 -26.48 28.81 -18.85
CA ASN A 630 -27.25 29.00 -17.62
C ASN A 630 -26.90 27.96 -16.56
N PHE A 631 -26.70 26.70 -16.95
CA PHE A 631 -26.27 25.66 -16.03
C PHE A 631 -24.80 25.77 -15.61
N TRP A 632 -23.93 26.32 -16.46
CA TRP A 632 -22.52 26.62 -16.15
C TRP A 632 -22.33 27.57 -14.95
N ARG A 633 -23.34 28.39 -14.64
CA ARG A 633 -23.32 29.28 -13.48
C ARG A 633 -24.01 28.69 -12.23
N SER A 634 -24.46 27.45 -12.30
CA SER A 634 -25.21 26.76 -11.24
C SER A 634 -24.44 25.55 -10.69
N ARG A 635 -24.88 24.97 -9.57
CA ARG A 635 -24.34 23.69 -9.05
C ARG A 635 -24.49 22.47 -9.99
N PHE A 636 -25.16 22.65 -11.13
CA PHE A 636 -25.41 21.61 -12.13
C PHE A 636 -24.44 21.65 -13.33
N VAL A 637 -23.36 22.45 -13.28
CA VAL A 637 -22.35 22.51 -14.37
C VAL A 637 -21.84 21.13 -14.76
N LEU A 638 -21.41 20.35 -13.77
CA LEU A 638 -20.72 19.09 -13.98
C LEU A 638 -21.65 18.04 -14.63
N PRO A 639 -22.91 17.83 -14.15
CA PRO A 639 -23.92 17.04 -14.85
C PRO A 639 -24.12 17.44 -16.32
N TRP A 640 -24.22 18.74 -16.60
CA TRP A 640 -24.49 19.24 -17.94
C TRP A 640 -23.30 19.16 -18.90
N VAL A 641 -22.09 19.46 -18.44
CA VAL A 641 -20.87 19.34 -19.25
C VAL A 641 -20.65 17.89 -19.68
N LEU A 642 -20.83 16.96 -18.75
CA LEU A 642 -20.64 15.55 -19.05
C LEU A 642 -21.77 14.99 -19.94
N LEU A 643 -23.00 15.52 -19.84
CA LEU A 643 -24.08 15.25 -20.81
C LEU A 643 -23.69 15.70 -22.23
N VAL A 644 -23.15 16.90 -22.40
CA VAL A 644 -22.68 17.39 -23.71
C VAL A 644 -21.54 16.53 -24.25
N LEU A 645 -20.56 16.19 -23.42
CA LEU A 645 -19.44 15.33 -23.82
C LEU A 645 -19.92 13.95 -24.29
N SER A 646 -20.95 13.39 -23.64
CA SER A 646 -21.53 12.12 -24.06
C SER A 646 -22.29 12.21 -25.39
N ILE A 647 -23.01 13.31 -25.66
CA ILE A 647 -23.67 13.56 -26.95
C ILE A 647 -22.63 13.69 -28.07
N LEU A 648 -21.51 14.39 -27.81
CA LEU A 648 -20.40 14.55 -28.74
C LEU A 648 -19.68 13.22 -29.06
N ALA A 649 -19.86 12.20 -28.21
CA ALA A 649 -19.31 10.87 -28.45
C ALA A 649 -20.17 9.99 -29.37
N VAL A 650 -21.48 10.28 -29.51
CA VAL A 650 -22.42 9.49 -30.33
C VAL A 650 -21.94 9.28 -31.78
N PRO A 651 -21.40 10.29 -32.49
CA PRO A 651 -20.88 10.10 -33.85
C PRO A 651 -19.69 9.15 -33.91
N TRP A 652 -18.94 8.98 -32.81
CA TRP A 652 -17.74 8.14 -32.78
C TRP A 652 -18.04 6.65 -32.60
N LEU A 653 -19.25 6.31 -32.16
CA LEU A 653 -19.67 4.94 -31.82
C LEU A 653 -19.62 3.99 -33.02
N GLN A 654 -19.90 4.50 -34.22
CA GLN A 654 -19.85 3.72 -35.46
C GLN A 654 -18.41 3.32 -35.87
N PHE A 655 -17.39 4.02 -35.39
CA PHE A 655 -15.99 3.82 -35.81
C PHE A 655 -15.20 2.86 -34.90
N TYR A 656 -15.62 2.69 -33.64
CA TYR A 656 -14.88 1.91 -32.64
C TYR A 656 -15.78 0.94 -31.85
N PRO A 657 -16.43 -0.02 -32.53
CA PRO A 657 -17.36 -0.95 -31.88
C PRO A 657 -16.70 -1.88 -30.85
N SER A 658 -15.38 -2.12 -30.96
CA SER A 658 -14.62 -3.06 -30.11
C SER A 658 -13.98 -2.45 -28.86
N LEU A 659 -14.01 -1.12 -28.69
CA LEU A 659 -13.20 -0.46 -27.64
C LEU A 659 -13.88 -0.33 -26.27
N HIS A 660 -15.11 -0.83 -26.06
CA HIS A 660 -15.95 -0.62 -24.86
C HIS A 660 -16.08 0.86 -24.36
N LEU A 661 -15.45 1.82 -25.04
CA LEU A 661 -15.55 3.27 -24.86
C LEU A 661 -16.99 3.79 -24.97
N PRO A 662 -17.82 3.29 -25.92
CA PRO A 662 -19.26 3.58 -26.00
C PRO A 662 -19.99 3.35 -24.67
N VAL A 663 -19.66 2.23 -24.04
CA VAL A 663 -20.26 1.75 -22.80
C VAL A 663 -19.88 2.72 -21.68
N ILE A 664 -18.59 3.00 -21.50
CA ILE A 664 -18.09 3.90 -20.44
C ILE A 664 -18.74 5.30 -20.52
N LEU A 665 -18.93 5.84 -21.73
CA LEU A 665 -19.56 7.15 -21.94
C LEU A 665 -21.07 7.15 -21.69
N LEU A 666 -21.76 6.04 -21.97
CA LEU A 666 -23.15 5.80 -21.58
C LEU A 666 -23.31 5.61 -20.06
N TRP A 667 -22.34 5.01 -19.38
CA TRP A 667 -22.29 4.89 -17.91
C TRP A 667 -22.12 6.24 -17.25
N VAL A 668 -21.30 7.12 -17.85
CA VAL A 668 -21.19 8.52 -17.45
C VAL A 668 -22.53 9.23 -17.65
N TYR A 669 -23.17 9.11 -18.81
CA TYR A 669 -24.50 9.67 -19.09
C TYR A 669 -25.58 9.25 -18.08
N ALA A 670 -25.68 7.95 -17.77
CA ALA A 670 -26.65 7.41 -16.82
C ALA A 670 -26.38 7.85 -15.38
N GLY A 671 -25.10 7.87 -14.95
CA GLY A 671 -24.70 8.32 -13.62
C GLY A 671 -24.99 9.80 -13.36
N LEU A 672 -24.96 10.63 -14.40
CA LEU A 672 -25.23 12.06 -14.30
C LEU A 672 -26.72 12.37 -14.19
N LEU A 673 -27.54 11.63 -14.93
CA LEU A 673 -28.99 11.72 -14.83
C LEU A 673 -29.48 11.27 -13.45
N TYR A 674 -28.81 10.28 -12.86
CA TYR A 674 -29.04 9.86 -11.48
C TYR A 674 -28.69 10.95 -10.45
N LEU A 675 -27.54 11.62 -10.63
CA LEU A 675 -27.14 12.76 -9.78
C LEU A 675 -28.08 13.97 -9.94
N LEU A 676 -28.55 14.24 -11.16
CA LEU A 676 -29.54 15.28 -11.44
C LEU A 676 -30.89 14.99 -10.75
N LEU A 677 -31.34 13.73 -10.80
CA LEU A 677 -32.57 13.27 -10.14
C LEU A 677 -32.45 13.32 -8.60
N GLY A 678 -31.30 12.94 -8.03
CA GLY A 678 -31.05 13.05 -6.59
C GLY A 678 -31.10 14.49 -6.09
N ALA A 679 -30.56 15.44 -6.88
CA ALA A 679 -30.60 16.86 -6.56
C ALA A 679 -32.01 17.47 -6.72
N LEU A 680 -32.81 17.02 -7.69
CA LEU A 680 -34.21 17.43 -7.86
C LEU A 680 -35.15 16.82 -6.81
N ALA A 681 -34.94 15.56 -6.43
CA ALA A 681 -35.72 14.90 -5.38
C ALA A 681 -35.48 15.49 -3.97
N GLN A 682 -34.32 16.10 -3.74
CA GLN A 682 -34.04 16.87 -2.52
C GLN A 682 -34.87 18.16 -2.44
N PHE A 683 -35.14 18.82 -3.57
CA PHE A 683 -36.01 20.01 -3.61
C PHE A 683 -37.45 19.67 -3.22
N ALA A 684 -38.01 18.59 -3.78
CA ALA A 684 -39.39 18.17 -3.49
C ALA A 684 -39.63 17.84 -2.00
N ARG A 685 -38.63 17.30 -1.29
CA ARG A 685 -38.73 17.04 0.17
C ARG A 685 -38.62 18.29 1.03
N HIS A 686 -37.94 19.33 0.56
CA HIS A 686 -37.92 20.62 1.27
C HIS A 686 -39.29 21.31 1.19
N GLU A 687 -40.02 21.17 0.06
CA GLU A 687 -41.40 21.64 -0.07
C GLU A 687 -42.40 20.91 0.83
N GLU A 688 -42.26 19.59 1.02
CA GLU A 688 -43.13 18.82 1.94
C GLU A 688 -42.89 19.17 3.42
N SER A 689 -41.71 19.64 3.79
CA SER A 689 -41.41 20.07 5.17
C SER A 689 -41.90 21.47 5.53
N SER A 690 -42.32 22.28 4.54
CA SER A 690 -42.97 23.57 4.75
C SER A 690 -44.48 23.42 4.65
N GLU A 691 -45.10 22.90 5.71
CA GLU A 691 -46.53 22.58 5.79
C GLU A 691 -47.46 23.81 5.97
N GLU A 692 -47.00 25.01 5.61
CA GLU A 692 -47.84 26.21 5.58
C GLU A 692 -47.62 26.93 4.25
N VAL A 693 -48.62 26.88 3.35
CA VAL A 693 -49.32 28.04 2.78
C VAL A 693 -50.34 27.53 1.73
N GLY A 694 -51.54 28.10 1.81
CA GLY A 694 -52.72 27.77 1.01
C GLY A 694 -52.58 27.88 -0.52
N ALA A 695 -53.67 27.49 -1.18
CA ALA A 695 -53.82 27.28 -2.61
C ALA A 695 -53.28 28.41 -3.52
N PHE A 696 -52.01 28.32 -3.91
CA PHE A 696 -51.47 29.03 -5.06
C PHE A 696 -51.86 28.31 -6.37
N ASN A 697 -52.19 29.09 -7.40
CA ASN A 697 -52.35 28.57 -8.77
C ASN A 697 -51.01 27.97 -9.24
N GLU A 698 -51.04 26.88 -10.01
CA GLU A 698 -49.87 26.15 -10.52
C GLU A 698 -48.85 27.06 -11.22
N ARG A 699 -49.30 28.14 -11.87
CA ARG A 699 -48.44 29.18 -12.44
C ARG A 699 -47.65 29.95 -11.38
N GLU A 700 -48.27 30.29 -10.24
CA GLU A 700 -47.61 30.96 -9.12
C GLU A 700 -46.66 30.02 -8.37
N ARG A 701 -47.00 28.73 -8.25
CA ARG A 701 -46.07 27.71 -7.73
C ARG A 701 -44.82 27.60 -8.59
N LEU A 702 -44.98 27.52 -9.91
CA LEU A 702 -43.83 27.42 -10.83
C LEU A 702 -43.00 28.71 -10.88
N VAL A 703 -43.65 29.88 -10.82
CA VAL A 703 -42.94 31.18 -10.73
C VAL A 703 -42.22 31.31 -9.39
N ASN A 704 -42.80 30.86 -8.28
CA ASN A 704 -42.14 30.88 -6.98
C ASN A 704 -41.01 29.86 -6.88
N ALA A 705 -41.14 28.67 -7.45
CA ALA A 705 -40.06 27.68 -7.52
C ALA A 705 -38.89 28.19 -8.38
N PHE A 706 -39.18 28.84 -9.51
CA PHE A 706 -38.16 29.49 -10.33
C PHE A 706 -37.52 30.68 -9.61
N ASN A 707 -38.31 31.52 -8.93
CA ASN A 707 -37.81 32.65 -8.17
C ASN A 707 -36.96 32.20 -6.98
N HIS A 708 -37.33 31.13 -6.27
CA HIS A 708 -36.54 30.55 -5.18
C HIS A 708 -35.28 29.86 -5.70
N PHE A 709 -35.33 29.22 -6.87
CA PHE A 709 -34.15 28.70 -7.55
C PHE A 709 -33.16 29.82 -7.90
N MET A 710 -33.65 30.93 -8.46
CA MET A 710 -32.83 32.11 -8.77
C MET A 710 -32.34 32.81 -7.49
N GLN A 711 -33.16 32.90 -6.45
CA GLN A 711 -32.82 33.52 -5.17
C GLN A 711 -31.76 32.72 -4.43
N ALA A 712 -31.85 31.39 -4.39
CA ALA A 712 -30.81 30.49 -3.86
C ALA A 712 -29.50 30.59 -4.66
N LEU A 713 -29.59 30.78 -5.98
CA LEU A 713 -28.45 31.08 -6.85
C LEU A 713 -27.76 32.39 -6.45
N PHE A 714 -28.54 33.44 -6.13
CA PHE A 714 -28.02 34.72 -5.65
C PHE A 714 -27.48 34.67 -4.21
N THR A 715 -28.13 33.98 -3.27
CA THR A 715 -27.64 33.86 -1.88
C THR A 715 -26.35 33.05 -1.79
N SER A 716 -26.17 32.06 -2.68
CA SER A 716 -24.89 31.35 -2.83
C SER A 716 -23.77 32.20 -3.44
N TYR A 717 -24.12 33.33 -4.07
CA TYR A 717 -23.17 34.29 -4.64
C TYR A 717 -22.70 35.31 -3.57
N GLU A 718 -23.62 35.86 -2.76
CA GLU A 718 -23.30 36.72 -1.60
C GLU A 718 -22.41 36.01 -0.57
N THR A 719 -22.68 34.73 -0.29
CA THR A 719 -21.89 33.98 0.72
C THR A 719 -20.46 33.63 0.30
N ILE A 720 -20.12 33.72 -0.99
CA ILE A 720 -18.76 33.44 -1.50
C ILE A 720 -17.99 34.73 -1.81
N PHE A 721 -18.66 35.83 -2.16
CA PHE A 721 -18.00 37.06 -2.58
C PHE A 721 -18.27 38.30 -1.72
N GLY A 722 -19.13 38.21 -0.69
CA GLY A 722 -19.60 39.38 0.06
C GLY A 722 -20.80 40.01 -0.61
#